data_AF-A0A1M4UBV7-F1
#
_entry.id   AF-A0A1M4UBV7-F1
#
_cell.length_a   1.000
_cell.length_b   1.000
_cell.length_c   1.000
_cell.angle_alpha   90.00
_cell.angle_beta   90.00
_cell.angle_gamma   90.00
#
_symmetry.space_group_name_H-M   'P 1'
#
loop_
_entity.id
_entity.type
_entity.pdbx_description
1 polymer ?
#
loop_
_entity_poly.entity_id
_entity_poly.type
_entity_poly.pdbx_seq_one_letter_code
_entity_poly.pdbx_strand_id
1 'polypeptide(L)'
;MKSTSRKSILLFIMYCLLITPYANAQTKDNPLLIPELMDFTLMRCDFNTKIKDKQQIEDALQSGFNAIYTANDRTLVEQANGKGIIPLSNYTLSKYKSIVPYKNHPITTFVFARERSDGYTRNAIIDQCFVEYACDTLYGSPQWIKKLIDNSLEIHSRLISNNRKLMVSITNKSSLPYTLSIKKTDGLQTEQNTLSLDGKKETIIYFTGNPIDQYEYLISTKVQNTRLTDGKQLTYTFRIPGTLYLEGTIPTNRLSIIPQPNSITPIKNEEWFTIDKQTRIIARTPKAKEPLHFLTDRLGTVANLTLPVAKTTKDDNNTIIFSRTNDPGLGKEGYSLRATKRNIQIEANEPSGFFYAVQTLLQLLPSQIYSSQREDYSTWDVPAVEIKDVPRFEYRGLHLDVGRHLYPVEFIKKYIDLLSMQKMNRFHWHLTDDQGWRIEIKKYPKLTEIGSIRKETIKNRYTAQGPLLFDNTPYGGFYTQKEIKEIVQYAKERYVTVIPEIDLPGHMLAALATYPELGCTGGPYEVGTRWGIYDDVLCAGNEKIYPFIEDILKEVFELFPCEYVHIGGDECPKTRWKACPKCQAKMKTENLKDEHELQSYVIRRVEKFLNDNGKKLIGWDEILEGGIAPNATLMSWRGVVAGITAAKSGHPVIMTPNTHVYLDHYQTNMDIAPLGNGRVASLEWTYSYDPIPNELTPEEALHIKGIQANVWSEYLRTTEMVEYMTYPRANAVAEIGWTFLENRSWEDYTKRLQQQFERWRYYNLNYAPHYKQPIGVHHK
;
A
#
# COMPACT_ATOMS: atom_id res chain seq x y z
N MET A 1 -67.33 -16.77 -51.67
CA MET A 1 -67.43 -16.56 -50.21
C MET A 1 -66.61 -17.63 -49.49
N LYS A 2 -65.70 -17.18 -48.60
CA LYS A 2 -64.74 -17.94 -47.76
C LYS A 2 -63.61 -18.66 -48.52
N SER A 3 -62.46 -17.99 -48.66
CA SER A 3 -61.22 -18.49 -49.29
C SER A 3 -60.06 -18.50 -48.26
N THR A 4 -59.44 -19.66 -48.01
CA THR A 4 -58.11 -20.13 -48.49
C THR A 4 -56.92 -19.67 -47.62
N SER A 5 -55.90 -20.47 -47.29
CA SER A 5 -55.64 -21.91 -47.45
C SER A 5 -54.37 -22.28 -46.68
N ARG A 6 -54.36 -23.52 -46.19
CA ARG A 6 -53.25 -24.43 -45.82
C ARG A 6 -51.85 -24.19 -46.41
N LYS A 7 -50.87 -24.73 -45.65
CA LYS A 7 -49.55 -25.35 -45.99
C LYS A 7 -48.43 -24.64 -45.23
N SER A 8 -47.52 -25.25 -44.46
CA SER A 8 -47.04 -26.63 -44.31
C SER A 8 -46.12 -26.60 -43.06
N ILE A 9 -46.35 -27.42 -42.03
CA ILE A 9 -45.60 -28.67 -41.77
C ILE A 9 -44.23 -28.45 -41.07
N LEU A 10 -44.14 -28.98 -39.84
CA LEU A 10 -42.95 -29.52 -39.14
C LEU A 10 -41.86 -28.47 -38.79
N LEU A 11 -41.28 -28.40 -37.58
CA LEU A 11 -40.72 -29.47 -36.75
C LEU A 11 -40.23 -28.84 -35.41
N PHE A 12 -40.44 -29.54 -34.27
CA PHE A 12 -39.59 -29.61 -33.06
C PHE A 12 -39.07 -28.31 -32.37
N ILE A 13 -39.44 -28.03 -31.12
CA ILE A 13 -38.79 -28.48 -29.87
C ILE A 13 -37.26 -28.28 -29.87
N MET A 14 -36.78 -27.53 -28.85
CA MET A 14 -35.39 -27.37 -28.37
C MET A 14 -34.44 -26.52 -29.23
N TYR A 15 -34.02 -25.34 -28.75
CA TYR A 15 -32.77 -25.17 -27.99
C TYR A 15 -32.56 -23.69 -27.58
N CYS A 16 -31.70 -23.53 -26.59
CA CYS A 16 -31.36 -22.37 -25.77
C CYS A 16 -30.91 -21.07 -26.47
N LEU A 17 -30.96 -19.99 -25.67
CA LEU A 17 -29.99 -18.89 -25.50
C LEU A 17 -29.21 -18.36 -26.72
N LEU A 18 -29.21 -17.03 -26.81
CA LEU A 18 -28.32 -16.17 -27.60
C LEU A 18 -28.57 -16.20 -29.11
N ILE A 19 -28.95 -15.05 -29.67
CA ILE A 19 -28.21 -14.30 -30.70
C ILE A 19 -29.03 -13.04 -31.03
N THR A 20 -28.35 -11.90 -30.95
CA THR A 20 -28.76 -10.54 -31.34
C THR A 20 -29.21 -10.45 -32.80
N PRO A 21 -29.89 -9.35 -33.17
CA PRO A 21 -29.24 -8.53 -34.20
C PRO A 21 -29.25 -7.03 -33.85
N TYR A 22 -28.05 -6.47 -33.92
CA TYR A 22 -27.83 -5.09 -34.35
C TYR A 22 -28.47 -4.89 -35.73
N ALA A 23 -29.30 -3.84 -35.89
CA ALA A 23 -29.10 -2.80 -36.91
C ALA A 23 -30.29 -1.81 -36.96
N ASN A 24 -29.94 -0.53 -36.85
CA ASN A 24 -30.62 0.65 -37.40
C ASN A 24 -32.01 1.03 -36.89
N ALA A 25 -32.01 1.74 -35.76
CA ALA A 25 -32.65 3.06 -35.70
C ALA A 25 -31.73 4.02 -34.94
N GLN A 26 -31.11 4.95 -35.67
CA GLN A 26 -30.38 6.09 -35.10
C GLN A 26 -31.32 6.92 -34.24
N THR A 27 -31.21 6.81 -32.92
CA THR A 27 -31.66 7.85 -31.99
C THR A 27 -30.52 8.12 -31.02
N LYS A 28 -30.13 9.39 -30.96
CA LYS A 28 -29.19 9.93 -29.97
C LYS A 28 -29.79 9.69 -28.59
N ASP A 29 -29.26 8.75 -27.83
CA ASP A 29 -29.31 8.68 -26.37
C ASP A 29 -28.70 7.34 -25.95
N ASN A 30 -27.37 7.31 -25.88
CA ASN A 30 -26.65 6.24 -25.21
C ASN A 30 -25.71 6.93 -24.23
N PRO A 31 -25.88 6.77 -22.90
CA PRO A 31 -25.04 7.48 -21.95
C PRO A 31 -23.58 7.03 -22.12
N LEU A 32 -22.68 8.02 -22.13
CA LEU A 32 -21.23 7.83 -22.13
C LEU A 32 -20.80 7.01 -20.90
N LEU A 33 -20.72 5.69 -21.05
CA LEU A 33 -20.03 4.83 -20.08
C LEU A 33 -18.53 4.86 -20.39
N ILE A 34 -17.80 5.68 -19.62
CA ILE A 34 -16.34 5.73 -19.59
C ILE A 34 -15.90 5.08 -18.27
N PRO A 35 -15.28 3.88 -18.28
CA PRO A 35 -14.91 3.14 -17.06
C PRO A 35 -14.01 3.91 -16.07
N GLU A 36 -13.23 4.88 -16.52
CA GLU A 36 -12.38 5.75 -15.69
C GLU A 36 -13.16 6.84 -14.95
N LEU A 37 -14.44 7.02 -15.30
CA LEU A 37 -15.34 7.97 -14.65
C LEU A 37 -16.26 7.31 -13.61
N MET A 38 -16.03 6.03 -13.26
CA MET A 38 -16.87 5.35 -12.24
C MET A 38 -16.78 5.99 -10.84
N ASP A 39 -15.74 6.78 -10.59
CA ASP A 39 -15.58 7.60 -9.37
C ASP A 39 -16.22 9.00 -9.47
N PHE A 40 -16.92 9.32 -10.56
CA PHE A 40 -17.55 10.61 -10.80
C PHE A 40 -19.07 10.45 -10.97
N THR A 41 -19.84 11.32 -10.33
CA THR A 41 -21.28 11.43 -10.50
C THR A 41 -21.62 12.48 -11.55
N LEU A 42 -22.52 12.13 -12.47
CA LEU A 42 -23.16 13.07 -13.39
C LEU A 42 -24.16 13.96 -12.63
N MET A 43 -23.87 15.25 -12.50
CA MET A 43 -24.76 16.23 -11.89
C MET A 43 -25.58 16.95 -12.95
N ARG A 44 -26.90 16.88 -12.85
CA ARG A 44 -27.86 17.61 -13.67
C ARG A 44 -28.42 18.76 -12.83
N CYS A 45 -28.16 20.00 -13.25
CA CYS A 45 -28.64 21.19 -12.56
C CYS A 45 -29.23 22.24 -13.51
N ASP A 46 -30.25 22.95 -13.03
CA ASP A 46 -30.65 24.25 -13.54
C ASP A 46 -30.03 25.36 -12.68
N PHE A 47 -29.09 26.09 -13.27
CA PHE A 47 -28.37 27.19 -12.60
C PHE A 47 -29.12 28.54 -12.67
N ASN A 48 -30.20 28.66 -13.44
CA ASN A 48 -30.96 29.90 -13.57
C ASN A 48 -32.22 29.91 -12.69
N THR A 49 -32.78 28.75 -12.39
CA THR A 49 -33.97 28.63 -11.54
C THR A 49 -33.59 28.58 -10.07
N LYS A 50 -33.87 29.66 -9.34
CA LYS A 50 -33.76 29.68 -7.88
C LYS A 50 -34.97 28.98 -7.28
N ILE A 51 -34.72 27.93 -6.50
CA ILE A 51 -35.73 27.25 -5.69
C ILE A 51 -36.13 28.15 -4.52
N LYS A 52 -37.44 28.27 -4.29
CA LYS A 52 -38.04 29.15 -3.29
C LYS A 52 -38.86 28.40 -2.24
N ASP A 53 -39.25 27.17 -2.51
CA ASP A 53 -40.06 26.35 -1.62
C ASP A 53 -39.82 24.86 -1.83
N LYS A 54 -40.41 24.04 -0.95
CA LYS A 54 -40.28 22.59 -0.94
C LYS A 54 -40.91 21.91 -2.17
N GLN A 55 -41.99 22.46 -2.72
CA GLN A 55 -42.67 21.87 -3.88
C GLN A 55 -41.76 21.89 -5.10
N GLN A 56 -41.03 22.99 -5.29
CA GLN A 56 -40.08 23.13 -6.38
C GLN A 56 -38.88 22.16 -6.29
N ILE A 57 -38.52 21.69 -5.08
CA ILE A 57 -37.53 20.62 -4.90
C ILE A 57 -38.09 19.29 -5.43
N GLU A 58 -39.37 19.02 -5.19
CA GLU A 58 -40.05 17.81 -5.66
C GLU A 58 -40.21 17.79 -7.17
N ASP A 59 -40.61 18.92 -7.75
CA ASP A 59 -40.76 19.07 -9.20
C ASP A 59 -39.40 18.90 -9.92
N ALA A 60 -38.32 19.41 -9.31
CA ALA A 60 -36.96 19.24 -9.83
C ALA A 60 -36.52 17.77 -9.82
N LEU A 61 -36.82 17.04 -8.74
CA LEU A 61 -36.54 15.61 -8.64
C LEU A 61 -37.31 14.80 -9.70
N GLN A 62 -38.60 15.09 -9.87
CA GLN A 62 -39.45 14.44 -10.90
C GLN A 62 -38.95 14.74 -12.31
N SER A 63 -38.37 15.91 -12.52
CA SER A 63 -37.75 16.32 -13.79
C SER A 63 -36.34 15.74 -14.00
N GLY A 64 -35.82 14.95 -13.04
CA GLY A 64 -34.54 14.27 -13.12
C GLY A 64 -33.32 15.11 -12.72
N PHE A 65 -33.51 16.24 -12.04
CA PHE A 65 -32.40 17.03 -11.47
C PHE A 65 -31.89 16.39 -10.17
N ASN A 66 -30.57 16.38 -10.00
CA ASN A 66 -29.90 15.89 -8.80
C ASN A 66 -29.03 16.95 -8.11
N ALA A 67 -29.04 18.17 -8.64
CA ALA A 67 -28.54 19.38 -8.00
C ALA A 67 -29.51 20.55 -8.27
N ILE A 68 -29.67 21.44 -7.30
CA ILE A 68 -30.61 22.59 -7.39
C ILE A 68 -30.00 23.85 -6.78
N TYR A 69 -30.32 25.01 -7.34
CA TYR A 69 -29.85 26.29 -6.81
C TYR A 69 -30.79 26.83 -5.71
N THR A 70 -30.31 26.82 -4.46
CA THR A 70 -31.08 27.28 -3.28
C THR A 70 -30.65 28.66 -2.77
N ALA A 71 -29.67 29.29 -3.41
CA ALA A 71 -29.13 30.60 -3.03
C ALA A 71 -28.74 30.73 -1.54
N ASN A 72 -28.23 29.64 -0.96
CA ASN A 72 -27.82 29.51 0.45
C ASN A 72 -28.96 29.57 1.48
N ASP A 73 -30.22 29.32 1.10
CA ASP A 73 -31.31 29.17 2.07
C ASP A 73 -31.13 27.90 2.89
N ARG A 74 -30.85 28.03 4.20
CA ARG A 74 -30.55 26.89 5.09
C ARG A 74 -31.69 25.87 5.15
N THR A 75 -32.93 26.32 5.13
CA THR A 75 -34.10 25.44 5.23
C THR A 75 -34.25 24.60 3.97
N LEU A 76 -34.11 25.23 2.79
CA LEU A 76 -34.17 24.53 1.51
C LEU A 76 -32.94 23.66 1.27
N VAL A 77 -31.77 24.07 1.77
CA VAL A 77 -30.53 23.27 1.77
C VAL A 77 -30.73 21.97 2.55
N GLU A 78 -31.23 22.05 3.78
CA GLU A 78 -31.51 20.87 4.61
C GLU A 78 -32.54 19.95 3.95
N GLN A 79 -33.60 20.52 3.37
CA GLN A 79 -34.63 19.75 2.66
C GLN A 79 -34.12 19.09 1.38
N ALA A 80 -33.29 19.77 0.60
CA ALA A 80 -32.66 19.22 -0.60
C ALA A 80 -31.68 18.09 -0.26
N ASN A 81 -30.84 18.32 0.75
CA ASN A 81 -29.89 17.32 1.26
C ASN A 81 -30.62 16.06 1.76
N GLY A 82 -31.72 16.23 2.49
CA GLY A 82 -32.55 15.11 2.97
C GLY A 82 -33.17 14.26 1.85
N LYS A 83 -33.23 14.79 0.62
CA LYS A 83 -33.68 14.07 -0.59
C LYS A 83 -32.55 13.62 -1.51
N GLY A 84 -31.29 13.75 -1.07
CA GLY A 84 -30.12 13.35 -1.85
C GLY A 84 -29.82 14.26 -3.06
N ILE A 85 -30.35 15.49 -3.05
CA ILE A 85 -30.11 16.52 -4.05
C ILE A 85 -29.04 17.48 -3.52
N ILE A 86 -28.10 17.89 -4.38
CA ILE A 86 -27.02 18.81 -4.01
C ILE A 86 -27.53 20.26 -4.07
N PRO A 87 -27.55 21.00 -2.96
CA PRO A 87 -27.93 22.40 -2.97
C PRO A 87 -26.73 23.28 -3.35
N LEU A 88 -26.88 24.07 -4.41
CA LEU A 88 -25.81 24.91 -4.95
C LEU A 88 -25.84 26.32 -4.40
N SER A 89 -24.65 26.84 -4.11
CA SER A 89 -24.47 28.18 -3.54
C SER A 89 -24.45 29.29 -4.60
N ASN A 90 -24.63 30.54 -4.15
CA ASN A 90 -24.43 31.73 -5.00
C ASN A 90 -23.01 31.78 -5.59
N TYR A 91 -22.03 31.23 -4.85
CA TYR A 91 -20.65 31.19 -5.27
C TYR A 91 -20.46 30.22 -6.45
N THR A 92 -21.02 29.02 -6.35
CA THR A 92 -20.95 28.02 -7.43
C THR A 92 -21.59 28.55 -8.71
N LEU A 93 -22.74 29.23 -8.58
CA LEU A 93 -23.41 29.89 -9.70
C LEU A 93 -22.57 31.02 -10.33
N SER A 94 -21.92 31.86 -9.51
CA SER A 94 -21.10 32.95 -10.03
C SER A 94 -19.88 32.44 -10.79
N LYS A 95 -19.24 31.38 -10.30
CA LYS A 95 -18.14 30.70 -11.00
C LYS A 95 -18.62 30.02 -12.28
N TYR A 96 -19.75 29.33 -12.24
CA TYR A 96 -20.35 28.74 -13.43
C TYR A 96 -20.58 29.78 -14.54
N LYS A 97 -21.20 30.91 -14.20
CA LYS A 97 -21.48 32.02 -15.14
C LYS A 97 -20.22 32.69 -15.68
N SER A 98 -19.11 32.64 -14.95
CA SER A 98 -17.82 33.17 -15.43
C SER A 98 -17.16 32.28 -16.49
N ILE A 99 -17.57 31.01 -16.59
CA ILE A 99 -16.92 29.99 -17.42
C ILE A 99 -17.76 29.68 -18.67
N VAL A 100 -19.09 29.63 -18.54
CA VAL A 100 -20.00 29.38 -19.66
C VAL A 100 -20.51 30.72 -20.20
N PRO A 101 -19.91 31.29 -21.26
CA PRO A 101 -20.14 32.65 -21.67
C PRO A 101 -21.08 32.68 -22.88
N TYR A 102 -22.34 32.26 -22.75
CA TYR A 102 -23.37 32.57 -23.75
C TYR A 102 -24.77 32.55 -23.12
N LYS A 103 -25.50 33.67 -23.26
CA LYS A 103 -26.91 33.80 -22.87
C LYS A 103 -27.78 33.24 -24.00
N ASN A 104 -28.81 32.47 -23.65
CA ASN A 104 -29.95 32.02 -24.52
C ASN A 104 -29.99 30.53 -24.90
N HIS A 105 -29.76 29.65 -23.92
CA HIS A 105 -29.92 28.21 -24.12
C HIS A 105 -30.82 27.63 -23.00
N PRO A 106 -31.86 26.83 -23.33
CA PRO A 106 -32.73 26.20 -22.35
C PRO A 106 -31.93 25.17 -21.52
N ILE A 107 -32.27 25.06 -20.24
CA ILE A 107 -31.29 24.73 -19.20
C ILE A 107 -31.27 23.23 -18.88
N THR A 108 -30.08 22.63 -19.01
CA THR A 108 -29.61 21.44 -18.28
C THR A 108 -28.10 21.35 -18.52
N THR A 109 -27.30 21.51 -17.47
CA THR A 109 -25.84 21.33 -17.55
C THR A 109 -25.47 20.04 -16.85
N PHE A 110 -24.64 19.23 -17.50
CA PHE A 110 -24.06 18.03 -16.93
C PHE A 110 -22.65 18.33 -16.42
N VAL A 111 -22.43 18.15 -15.12
CA VAL A 111 -21.11 18.33 -14.50
C VAL A 111 -20.67 17.02 -13.88
N PHE A 112 -19.45 16.59 -14.17
CA PHE A 112 -18.86 15.44 -13.48
C PHE A 112 -18.24 15.90 -12.17
N ALA A 113 -18.72 15.33 -11.06
CA ALA A 113 -18.17 15.62 -9.75
C ALA A 113 -17.85 14.32 -9.02
N ARG A 114 -16.66 14.27 -8.42
CA ARG A 114 -16.16 13.08 -7.72
C ARG A 114 -17.09 12.65 -6.58
N GLU A 115 -17.65 13.63 -5.88
CA GLU A 115 -18.67 13.42 -4.85
C GLU A 115 -19.86 14.35 -5.09
N ARG A 116 -21.03 13.95 -4.59
CA ARG A 116 -22.26 14.75 -4.63
C ARG A 116 -22.22 15.91 -3.61
N SER A 117 -21.36 16.90 -3.82
CA SER A 117 -21.31 18.10 -2.96
C SER A 117 -21.03 19.40 -3.73
N ASP A 118 -21.61 20.51 -3.27
CA ASP A 118 -21.41 21.87 -3.83
C ASP A 118 -19.93 22.27 -3.84
N GLY A 119 -19.16 21.83 -2.83
CA GLY A 119 -17.73 22.12 -2.72
C GLY A 119 -16.92 21.50 -3.87
N TYR A 120 -17.22 20.25 -4.24
CA TYR A 120 -16.56 19.60 -5.37
C TYR A 120 -17.01 20.16 -6.70
N THR A 121 -18.31 20.47 -6.85
CA THR A 121 -18.83 21.16 -8.05
C THR A 121 -18.14 22.50 -8.25
N ARG A 122 -18.00 23.29 -7.17
CA ARG A 122 -17.28 24.57 -7.18
C ARG A 122 -15.84 24.39 -7.63
N ASN A 123 -15.11 23.45 -7.07
CA ASN A 123 -13.70 23.22 -7.41
C ASN A 123 -13.56 22.73 -8.86
N ALA A 124 -14.42 21.79 -9.29
CA ALA A 124 -14.46 21.31 -10.67
C ALA A 124 -14.74 22.43 -11.67
N ILE A 125 -15.63 23.36 -11.32
CA ILE A 125 -15.92 24.56 -12.10
C ILE A 125 -14.70 25.48 -12.10
N ILE A 126 -14.12 25.84 -10.94
CA ILE A 126 -12.93 26.71 -10.84
C ILE A 126 -11.77 26.20 -11.71
N ASP A 127 -11.54 24.88 -11.69
CA ASP A 127 -10.45 24.23 -12.40
C ASP A 127 -10.80 23.91 -13.87
N GLN A 128 -12.01 24.26 -14.31
CA GLN A 128 -12.55 23.97 -15.65
C GLN A 128 -12.39 22.49 -16.02
N CYS A 129 -12.63 21.59 -15.07
CA CYS A 129 -12.36 20.18 -15.24
C CYS A 129 -13.32 19.56 -16.27
N PHE A 130 -14.65 19.59 -16.06
CA PHE A 130 -15.65 19.07 -17.02
C PHE A 130 -16.98 19.78 -16.84
N VAL A 131 -17.34 20.62 -17.80
CA VAL A 131 -18.69 21.19 -17.90
C VAL A 131 -19.24 20.80 -19.27
N GLU A 132 -20.32 20.03 -19.30
CA GLU A 132 -21.00 19.61 -20.52
C GLU A 132 -22.36 20.31 -20.66
N TYR A 133 -22.66 20.75 -21.87
CA TYR A 133 -23.99 21.22 -22.25
C TYR A 133 -24.76 20.04 -22.86
N ALA A 134 -26.09 19.98 -22.68
CA ALA A 134 -26.96 18.92 -23.21
C ALA A 134 -27.00 18.76 -24.76
N CYS A 135 -26.04 19.36 -25.47
CA CYS A 135 -25.76 19.20 -26.89
C CYS A 135 -24.26 18.89 -27.09
N ASP A 136 -23.88 17.61 -27.00
CA ASP A 136 -22.70 16.94 -27.60
C ASP A 136 -21.29 17.58 -27.41
N THR A 137 -21.02 18.41 -26.38
CA THR A 137 -19.70 19.06 -26.22
C THR A 137 -19.15 19.03 -24.79
N LEU A 138 -18.02 18.34 -24.59
CA LEU A 138 -17.27 18.32 -23.32
C LEU A 138 -16.23 19.46 -23.32
N TYR A 139 -16.39 20.44 -22.43
CA TYR A 139 -15.38 21.50 -22.23
C TYR A 139 -14.44 21.15 -21.08
N GLY A 140 -13.13 21.25 -21.31
CA GLY A 140 -12.10 21.02 -20.29
C GLY A 140 -10.85 21.89 -20.50
N SER A 141 -10.18 22.26 -19.41
CA SER A 141 -8.91 22.99 -19.46
C SER A 141 -7.75 22.12 -20.02
N PRO A 142 -6.83 22.69 -20.81
CA PRO A 142 -5.57 22.04 -21.22
C PRO A 142 -4.79 21.39 -20.06
N GLN A 143 -4.91 21.93 -18.84
CA GLN A 143 -4.24 21.41 -17.65
C GLN A 143 -4.75 20.03 -17.22
N TRP A 144 -6.04 19.75 -17.40
CA TRP A 144 -6.57 18.43 -17.07
C TRP A 144 -6.12 17.38 -18.07
N ILE A 145 -6.17 17.68 -19.37
CA ILE A 145 -5.74 16.71 -20.40
C ILE A 145 -4.27 16.34 -20.16
N LYS A 146 -3.43 17.32 -19.82
CA LYS A 146 -2.05 17.11 -19.36
C LYS A 146 -2.00 16.16 -18.16
N LYS A 147 -2.78 16.42 -17.11
CA LYS A 147 -2.85 15.57 -15.91
C LYS A 147 -3.32 14.14 -16.22
N LEU A 148 -4.28 13.97 -17.11
CA LEU A 148 -4.74 12.65 -17.55
C LEU A 148 -3.62 11.91 -18.28
N ILE A 149 -2.95 12.57 -19.23
CA ILE A 149 -1.82 12.01 -19.98
C ILE A 149 -0.70 11.57 -19.03
N ASP A 150 -0.33 12.41 -18.07
CA ASP A 150 0.72 12.14 -17.08
C ASP A 150 0.45 10.91 -16.20
N ASN A 151 -0.83 10.58 -15.97
CA ASN A 151 -1.24 9.47 -15.11
C ASN A 151 -1.70 8.23 -15.91
N SER A 152 -1.82 8.33 -17.24
CA SER A 152 -2.35 7.26 -18.08
C SER A 152 -1.32 6.65 -19.02
N LEU A 153 -0.23 7.34 -19.35
CA LEU A 153 0.80 6.78 -20.22
C LEU A 153 1.94 6.17 -19.43
N GLU A 154 2.22 4.90 -19.74
CA GLU A 154 3.43 4.22 -19.31
C GLU A 154 4.41 4.22 -20.49
N ILE A 155 5.59 4.83 -20.33
CA ILE A 155 6.59 4.97 -21.39
C ILE A 155 7.89 4.28 -20.95
N HIS A 156 8.37 3.34 -21.77
CA HIS A 156 9.64 2.63 -21.60
C HIS A 156 10.53 2.86 -22.80
N SER A 157 11.84 2.81 -22.63
CA SER A 157 12.78 2.88 -23.74
C SER A 157 13.96 1.92 -23.54
N ARG A 158 14.56 1.49 -24.65
CA ARG A 158 15.81 0.71 -24.67
C ARG A 158 16.61 0.98 -25.94
N LEU A 159 17.94 0.92 -25.83
CA LEU A 159 18.79 0.93 -27.02
C LEU A 159 18.80 -0.43 -27.69
N ILE A 160 18.82 -0.40 -29.01
CA ILE A 160 19.04 -1.55 -29.87
C ILE A 160 20.04 -1.18 -30.97
N SER A 161 20.58 -2.18 -31.66
CA SER A 161 21.49 -1.99 -32.80
C SER A 161 22.73 -1.15 -32.47
N ASN A 162 23.48 -1.52 -31.41
CA ASN A 162 24.71 -0.86 -30.95
C ASN A 162 24.54 0.66 -30.75
N ASN A 163 23.55 1.05 -29.95
CA ASN A 163 23.29 2.44 -29.55
C ASN A 163 22.87 3.40 -30.69
N ARG A 164 22.49 2.87 -31.87
CA ARG A 164 22.05 3.69 -33.03
C ARG A 164 20.54 3.81 -33.17
N LYS A 165 19.78 3.02 -32.42
CA LYS A 165 18.31 3.02 -32.43
C LYS A 165 17.78 3.00 -31.00
N LEU A 166 16.84 3.88 -30.70
CA LEU A 166 16.09 3.93 -29.45
C LEU A 166 14.69 3.36 -29.70
N MET A 167 14.38 2.22 -29.11
CA MET A 167 13.04 1.64 -29.12
C MET A 167 12.27 2.18 -27.92
N VAL A 168 11.10 2.77 -28.15
CA VAL A 168 10.22 3.30 -27.12
C VAL A 168 8.91 2.53 -27.16
N SER A 169 8.53 1.96 -26.02
CA SER A 169 7.22 1.37 -25.79
C SER A 169 6.34 2.38 -25.04
N ILE A 170 5.12 2.57 -25.53
CA ILE A 170 4.13 3.47 -24.94
C ILE A 170 2.84 2.66 -24.73
N THR A 171 2.41 2.51 -23.48
CA THR A 171 1.13 1.89 -23.14
C THR A 171 0.18 2.93 -22.57
N ASN A 172 -0.98 3.09 -23.21
CA ASN A 172 -2.06 3.91 -22.68
C ASN A 172 -2.92 3.07 -21.73
N LYS A 173 -2.88 3.37 -20.43
CA LYS A 173 -3.68 2.70 -19.39
C LYS A 173 -5.12 3.22 -19.30
N SER A 174 -5.44 4.31 -19.98
CA SER A 174 -6.79 4.87 -20.08
C SER A 174 -7.60 4.22 -21.21
N SER A 175 -8.92 4.10 -21.07
CA SER A 175 -9.82 3.68 -22.15
C SER A 175 -10.01 4.76 -23.22
N LEU A 176 -9.57 6.00 -22.97
CA LEU A 176 -9.64 7.08 -23.93
C LEU A 176 -8.52 6.94 -24.97
N PRO A 177 -8.84 6.78 -26.28
CA PRO A 177 -7.83 6.71 -27.31
C PRO A 177 -7.21 8.08 -27.56
N TYR A 178 -5.88 8.12 -27.66
CA TYR A 178 -5.12 9.31 -28.02
C TYR A 178 -4.50 9.16 -29.40
N THR A 179 -4.57 10.23 -30.18
CA THR A 179 -3.70 10.39 -31.34
C THR A 179 -2.58 11.35 -30.96
N LEU A 180 -1.34 10.86 -31.03
CA LEU A 180 -0.14 11.68 -30.84
C LEU A 180 0.43 12.03 -32.21
N SER A 181 0.50 13.31 -32.55
CA SER A 181 1.22 13.79 -33.73
C SER A 181 2.55 14.39 -33.31
N ILE A 182 3.64 13.67 -33.57
CA ILE A 182 5.01 14.10 -33.26
C ILE A 182 5.37 15.31 -34.12
N LYS A 183 5.88 16.36 -33.48
CA LYS A 183 6.25 17.64 -34.13
C LYS A 183 7.74 17.92 -34.05
N LYS A 184 8.34 17.62 -32.91
CA LYS A 184 9.78 17.81 -32.70
C LYS A 184 10.29 16.70 -31.80
N THR A 185 11.41 16.14 -32.19
CA THR A 185 12.14 15.07 -31.52
C THR A 185 13.55 15.60 -31.32
N ASP A 186 13.96 15.78 -30.07
CA ASP A 186 15.21 16.44 -29.69
C ASP A 186 16.46 15.75 -30.28
N GLY A 187 16.85 16.09 -31.52
CA GLY A 187 17.95 15.45 -32.25
C GLY A 187 17.65 14.05 -32.81
N LEU A 188 16.53 13.42 -32.44
CA LEU A 188 16.10 12.12 -32.94
C LEU A 188 15.28 12.23 -34.23
N GLN A 189 15.27 11.18 -35.04
CA GLN A 189 14.42 11.01 -36.22
C GLN A 189 13.51 9.80 -36.04
N THR A 190 12.28 9.88 -36.53
CA THR A 190 11.34 8.74 -36.57
C THR A 190 10.59 8.73 -37.89
N GLU A 191 10.29 7.53 -38.39
CA GLU A 191 9.43 7.35 -39.58
C GLU A 191 7.94 7.40 -39.20
N GLN A 192 7.61 7.32 -37.91
CA GLN A 192 6.24 7.27 -37.39
C GLN A 192 5.85 8.61 -36.74
N ASN A 193 5.41 9.57 -37.55
CA ASN A 193 5.05 10.91 -37.07
C ASN A 193 3.67 11.00 -36.41
N THR A 194 2.85 9.94 -36.50
CA THR A 194 1.54 9.86 -35.86
C THR A 194 1.37 8.49 -35.20
N LEU A 195 0.93 8.48 -33.94
CA LEU A 195 0.67 7.27 -33.16
C LEU A 195 -0.78 7.27 -32.69
N SER A 196 -1.46 6.13 -32.81
CA SER A 196 -2.74 5.88 -32.15
C SER A 196 -2.48 5.04 -30.91
N LEU A 197 -2.80 5.58 -29.75
CA LEU A 197 -2.69 4.91 -28.47
C LEU A 197 -4.08 4.45 -28.03
N ASP A 198 -4.43 3.24 -28.45
CA ASP A 198 -5.66 2.59 -28.02
C ASP A 198 -5.50 2.02 -26.60
N GLY A 199 -6.53 2.13 -25.78
CA GLY A 199 -6.47 1.73 -24.38
C GLY A 199 -5.98 0.29 -24.18
N LYS A 200 -5.08 0.13 -23.21
CA LYS A 200 -4.42 -1.11 -22.76
C LYS A 200 -3.54 -1.82 -23.79
N LYS A 201 -3.29 -1.22 -24.96
CA LYS A 201 -2.34 -1.76 -25.94
C LYS A 201 -0.99 -1.06 -25.85
N GLU A 202 0.06 -1.87 -25.87
CA GLU A 202 1.43 -1.39 -26.04
C GLU A 202 1.63 -0.95 -27.50
N THR A 203 2.14 0.26 -27.69
CA THR A 203 2.52 0.82 -28.99
C THR A 203 4.02 1.06 -29.00
N ILE A 204 4.72 0.49 -29.97
CA ILE A 204 6.17 0.63 -30.10
C ILE A 204 6.49 1.64 -31.20
N ILE A 205 7.36 2.59 -30.87
CA ILE A 205 7.94 3.54 -31.82
C ILE A 205 9.46 3.45 -31.77
N TYR A 206 10.09 3.60 -32.93
CA TYR A 206 11.54 3.61 -33.06
C TYR A 206 12.04 4.99 -33.42
N PHE A 207 13.15 5.38 -32.78
CA PHE A 207 13.89 6.58 -33.09
C PHE A 207 15.31 6.24 -33.53
N THR A 208 15.83 6.95 -34.52
CA THR A 208 17.21 6.89 -35.00
C THR A 208 17.90 8.23 -34.73
N GLY A 209 19.16 8.19 -34.33
CA GLY A 209 19.98 9.38 -34.11
C GLY A 209 21.46 9.01 -34.21
N ASN A 210 22.33 10.00 -34.43
CA ASN A 210 23.77 9.75 -34.49
C ASN A 210 24.54 10.94 -33.87
N PRO A 211 25.01 10.82 -32.61
CA PRO A 211 24.79 9.73 -31.64
C PRO A 211 23.42 9.81 -30.90
N ILE A 212 22.97 8.69 -30.30
CA ILE A 212 21.88 8.66 -29.30
C ILE A 212 22.53 8.62 -27.91
N ASP A 213 22.86 9.80 -27.37
CA ASP A 213 23.73 10.02 -26.22
C ASP A 213 23.12 10.91 -25.12
N GLN A 214 21.81 11.10 -25.09
CA GLN A 214 21.16 11.92 -24.05
C GLN A 214 20.49 11.06 -22.98
N TYR A 215 20.36 11.60 -21.76
CA TYR A 215 19.63 10.99 -20.63
C TYR A 215 18.13 11.00 -20.84
N GLU A 216 17.64 12.01 -21.55
CA GLU A 216 16.25 12.17 -21.92
C GLU A 216 16.18 12.80 -23.31
N TYR A 217 15.10 12.50 -24.01
CA TYR A 217 14.75 13.13 -25.27
C TYR A 217 13.39 13.77 -25.13
N LEU A 218 13.31 15.07 -25.45
CA LEU A 218 12.05 15.78 -25.47
C LEU A 218 11.33 15.56 -26.79
N ILE A 219 10.11 15.04 -26.71
CA ILE A 219 9.24 14.87 -27.87
C ILE A 219 8.03 15.77 -27.73
N SER A 220 8.07 16.87 -28.46
CA SER A 220 6.91 17.74 -28.59
C SER A 220 5.93 17.10 -29.55
N THR A 221 4.72 16.87 -29.04
CA THR A 221 3.61 16.28 -29.77
C THR A 221 2.41 17.21 -29.73
N LYS A 222 1.54 17.04 -30.71
CA LYS A 222 0.15 17.49 -30.62
C LYS A 222 -0.69 16.29 -30.23
N VAL A 223 -1.36 16.38 -29.10
CA VAL A 223 -2.22 15.33 -28.57
C VAL A 223 -3.67 15.69 -28.92
N GLN A 224 -4.35 14.73 -29.53
CA GLN A 224 -5.77 14.80 -29.82
C GLN A 224 -6.45 13.60 -29.17
N ASN A 225 -7.37 13.88 -28.25
CA ASN A 225 -8.30 12.85 -27.79
C ASN A 225 -9.40 12.71 -28.84
N THR A 226 -9.70 11.48 -29.24
CA THR A 226 -10.74 11.16 -30.23
C THR A 226 -12.16 11.57 -29.81
N ARG A 227 -12.38 11.95 -28.55
CA ARG A 227 -13.68 12.37 -27.99
C ARG A 227 -13.80 13.87 -27.65
N LEU A 228 -12.77 14.69 -27.88
CA LEU A 228 -12.87 16.16 -27.76
C LEU A 228 -13.46 16.75 -29.04
N THR A 229 -14.63 17.40 -28.95
CA THR A 229 -15.37 17.93 -30.10
C THR A 229 -14.97 19.37 -30.47
N ASP A 230 -14.13 20.04 -29.67
CA ASP A 230 -13.68 21.41 -29.96
C ASP A 230 -12.53 21.49 -31.00
N GLY A 231 -11.99 20.34 -31.42
CA GLY A 231 -10.93 20.22 -32.42
C GLY A 231 -9.58 20.81 -31.99
N LYS A 232 -9.42 21.24 -30.73
CA LYS A 232 -8.18 21.87 -30.26
C LYS A 232 -7.14 20.81 -29.90
N GLN A 233 -6.05 20.80 -30.67
CA GLN A 233 -4.90 19.94 -30.39
C GLN A 233 -4.07 20.54 -29.25
N LEU A 234 -3.83 19.74 -28.20
CA LEU A 234 -2.98 20.13 -27.08
C LEU A 234 -1.51 19.95 -27.46
N THR A 235 -0.67 20.97 -27.30
CA THR A 235 0.78 20.77 -27.36
C THR A 235 1.26 20.12 -26.07
N TYR A 236 1.85 18.93 -26.17
CA TYR A 236 2.37 18.17 -25.05
C TYR A 236 3.81 17.72 -25.31
N THR A 237 4.70 17.95 -24.37
CA THR A 237 6.08 17.48 -24.46
C THR A 237 6.23 16.22 -23.62
N PHE A 238 6.38 15.08 -24.30
CA PHE A 238 6.78 13.84 -23.64
C PHE A 238 8.26 13.86 -23.34
N ARG A 239 8.62 13.34 -22.17
CA ARG A 239 10.01 13.03 -21.83
C ARG A 239 10.20 11.55 -22.09
N ILE A 240 10.99 11.23 -23.10
CA ILE A 240 11.37 9.85 -23.36
C ILE A 240 12.67 9.60 -22.62
N PRO A 241 12.74 8.56 -21.77
CA PRO A 241 14.00 8.18 -21.16
C PRO A 241 15.01 7.88 -22.28
N GLY A 242 16.14 8.56 -22.26
CA GLY A 242 17.29 8.18 -23.06
C GLY A 242 18.03 7.03 -22.38
N THR A 243 19.25 6.79 -22.81
CA THR A 243 20.00 5.58 -22.44
C THR A 243 21.47 5.86 -22.21
N LEU A 244 21.87 7.13 -22.17
CA LEU A 244 23.15 7.47 -21.59
C LEU A 244 23.08 7.14 -20.09
N TYR A 245 23.52 5.96 -19.71
CA TYR A 245 24.16 5.79 -18.41
C TYR A 245 25.56 6.38 -18.57
N LEU A 246 25.71 7.68 -18.32
CA LEU A 246 27.01 8.34 -18.03
C LEU A 246 28.24 7.66 -18.68
N GLU A 247 28.37 7.67 -20.01
CA GLU A 247 29.70 7.56 -20.62
C GLU A 247 30.32 8.95 -20.56
N GLY A 248 31.03 9.25 -19.47
CA GLY A 248 31.76 10.51 -19.32
C GLY A 248 31.91 11.05 -17.90
N THR A 249 31.07 10.60 -16.97
CA THR A 249 31.30 10.74 -15.52
C THR A 249 30.64 9.56 -14.85
N ILE A 250 31.38 8.47 -14.59
CA ILE A 250 30.95 7.36 -13.72
C ILE A 250 30.09 7.97 -12.59
N PRO A 251 28.82 7.57 -12.40
CA PRO A 251 27.99 8.17 -11.37
C PRO A 251 28.76 8.07 -10.07
N THR A 252 29.18 9.24 -9.58
CA THR A 252 29.78 9.39 -8.28
C THR A 252 28.75 8.83 -7.29
N ASN A 253 29.12 7.70 -6.69
CA ASN A 253 28.37 6.77 -5.83
C ASN A 253 27.42 5.74 -6.50
N ARG A 254 27.98 4.57 -6.86
CA ARG A 254 27.23 3.27 -6.95
C ARG A 254 26.85 2.69 -5.57
N LEU A 255 27.00 3.45 -4.48
CA LEU A 255 26.78 3.00 -3.10
C LEU A 255 25.37 3.36 -2.59
N SER A 256 24.35 3.17 -3.43
CA SER A 256 22.97 3.55 -3.12
C SER A 256 22.22 2.45 -2.36
N ILE A 257 22.60 2.18 -1.11
CA ILE A 257 22.02 1.12 -0.28
C ILE A 257 20.94 1.71 0.65
N ILE A 258 19.78 1.07 0.74
CA ILE A 258 18.73 1.38 1.72
C ILE A 258 18.31 0.10 2.46
N PRO A 259 18.38 0.04 3.80
CA PRO A 259 18.94 1.04 4.71
C PRO A 259 20.41 1.36 4.49
N GLN A 260 20.81 2.61 4.72
CA GLN A 260 22.21 3.04 4.68
C GLN A 260 23.04 2.29 5.73
N PRO A 261 24.15 1.63 5.35
CA PRO A 261 25.06 1.03 6.32
C PRO A 261 25.67 2.07 7.26
N ASN A 262 25.87 1.69 8.52
CA ASN A 262 26.44 2.59 9.53
C ASN A 262 27.91 2.97 9.28
N SER A 263 28.65 2.15 8.54
CA SER A 263 29.98 2.50 8.02
C SER A 263 30.11 1.99 6.59
N ILE A 264 30.46 2.89 5.67
CA ILE A 264 30.67 2.59 4.25
C ILE A 264 31.81 3.44 3.71
N THR A 265 32.86 2.80 3.21
CA THR A 265 34.08 3.46 2.73
C THR A 265 34.48 2.88 1.37
N PRO A 266 34.48 3.68 0.28
CA PRO A 266 35.04 3.26 -1.00
C PRO A 266 36.53 2.94 -0.87
N ILE A 267 36.99 1.86 -1.51
CA ILE A 267 38.42 1.52 -1.54
C ILE A 267 39.12 2.36 -2.61
N LYS A 268 40.15 3.12 -2.23
CA LYS A 268 40.92 3.94 -3.17
C LYS A 268 41.66 3.06 -4.19
N ASN A 269 41.71 3.51 -5.44
CA ASN A 269 42.44 2.89 -6.55
C ASN A 269 41.95 1.49 -6.97
N GLU A 270 40.75 1.09 -6.54
CA GLU A 270 40.04 -0.08 -7.05
C GLU A 270 38.62 0.36 -7.41
N GLU A 271 38.10 -0.08 -8.56
CA GLU A 271 36.77 0.33 -8.99
C GLU A 271 35.72 -0.75 -8.73
N TRP A 272 35.94 -1.99 -9.22
CA TRP A 272 34.93 -3.04 -9.24
C TRP A 272 35.50 -4.44 -8.96
N PHE A 273 34.68 -5.31 -8.37
CA PHE A 273 34.76 -6.76 -8.47
C PHE A 273 33.71 -7.24 -9.47
N THR A 274 34.10 -7.97 -10.51
CA THR A 274 33.15 -8.53 -11.50
C THR A 274 32.83 -9.97 -11.14
N ILE A 275 31.54 -10.28 -10.96
CA ILE A 275 31.06 -11.65 -10.80
C ILE A 275 30.85 -12.26 -12.19
N ASP A 276 31.55 -13.35 -12.48
CA ASP A 276 31.54 -14.06 -13.75
C ASP A 276 31.40 -15.58 -13.56
N LYS A 277 31.43 -16.35 -14.64
CA LYS A 277 31.29 -17.82 -14.60
C LYS A 277 32.48 -18.52 -13.92
N GLN A 278 33.60 -17.83 -13.74
CA GLN A 278 34.80 -18.33 -13.10
C GLN A 278 34.83 -17.99 -11.60
N THR A 279 33.98 -17.06 -11.15
CA THR A 279 33.83 -16.72 -9.74
C THR A 279 33.46 -17.95 -8.92
N ARG A 280 34.10 -18.12 -7.76
CA ARG A 280 33.80 -19.20 -6.82
C ARG A 280 33.30 -18.67 -5.49
N ILE A 281 32.35 -19.37 -4.89
CA ILE A 281 31.86 -19.04 -3.54
C ILE A 281 32.55 -19.97 -2.54
N ILE A 282 33.08 -19.40 -1.46
CA ILE A 282 33.77 -20.14 -0.40
C ILE A 282 32.98 -19.96 0.90
N ALA A 283 32.39 -21.04 1.41
CA ALA A 283 31.67 -21.03 2.70
C ALA A 283 32.52 -21.69 3.79
N ARG A 284 33.20 -20.86 4.60
CA ARG A 284 34.09 -21.32 5.70
C ARG A 284 33.35 -21.67 6.99
N THR A 285 32.05 -21.39 7.06
CA THR A 285 31.22 -21.67 8.23
C THR A 285 29.87 -22.26 7.81
N PRO A 286 29.33 -23.26 8.54
CA PRO A 286 27.99 -23.77 8.27
C PRO A 286 26.90 -22.71 8.48
N LYS A 287 27.16 -21.68 9.31
CA LYS A 287 26.20 -20.60 9.59
C LYS A 287 25.86 -19.75 8.35
N ALA A 288 26.71 -19.75 7.33
CA ALA A 288 26.46 -19.03 6.08
C ALA A 288 25.65 -19.84 5.05
N LYS A 289 25.42 -21.14 5.29
CA LYS A 289 24.84 -22.05 4.29
C LYS A 289 23.43 -21.64 3.87
N GLU A 290 22.54 -21.37 4.83
CA GLU A 290 21.16 -20.99 4.54
C GLU A 290 21.07 -19.59 3.89
N PRO A 291 21.71 -18.53 4.43
CA PRO A 291 21.74 -17.21 3.79
C PRO A 291 22.30 -17.21 2.37
N LEU A 292 23.27 -18.08 2.08
CA LEU A 292 23.93 -18.11 0.78
C LEU A 292 22.99 -18.43 -0.37
N HIS A 293 21.94 -19.22 -0.11
CA HIS A 293 20.95 -19.59 -1.12
C HIS A 293 20.31 -18.36 -1.77
N PHE A 294 20.04 -17.29 -0.99
CA PHE A 294 19.47 -16.05 -1.51
C PHE A 294 20.37 -15.36 -2.54
N LEU A 295 21.70 -15.46 -2.38
CA LEU A 295 22.62 -14.93 -3.39
C LEU A 295 22.68 -15.86 -4.61
N THR A 296 22.88 -17.16 -4.39
CA THR A 296 23.06 -18.12 -5.47
C THR A 296 21.83 -18.25 -6.36
N ASP A 297 20.63 -18.15 -5.79
CA ASP A 297 19.39 -18.22 -6.56
C ASP A 297 19.22 -17.03 -7.50
N ARG A 298 19.55 -15.81 -7.04
CA ARG A 298 19.49 -14.61 -7.90
C ARG A 298 20.55 -14.67 -8.99
N LEU A 299 21.78 -15.06 -8.64
CA LEU A 299 22.86 -15.22 -9.63
C LEU A 299 22.53 -16.33 -10.65
N GLY A 300 21.96 -17.45 -10.21
CA GLY A 300 21.56 -18.54 -11.11
C GLY A 300 20.39 -18.17 -12.02
N THR A 301 19.32 -17.61 -11.45
CA THR A 301 18.05 -17.35 -12.16
C THR A 301 18.13 -16.13 -13.06
N VAL A 302 18.69 -15.03 -12.56
CA VAL A 302 18.68 -13.74 -13.26
C VAL A 302 19.95 -13.55 -14.09
N ALA A 303 21.12 -13.79 -13.47
CA ALA A 303 22.42 -13.57 -14.11
C ALA A 303 22.92 -14.76 -14.95
N ASN A 304 22.28 -15.94 -14.84
CA ASN A 304 22.75 -17.20 -15.42
C ASN A 304 24.21 -17.52 -15.03
N LEU A 305 24.51 -17.30 -13.76
CA LEU A 305 25.79 -17.58 -13.12
C LEU A 305 25.59 -18.66 -12.05
N THR A 306 25.72 -19.92 -12.45
CA THR A 306 25.73 -21.06 -11.52
C THR A 306 27.14 -21.21 -10.94
N LEU A 307 27.41 -20.51 -9.85
CA LEU A 307 28.74 -20.49 -9.22
C LEU A 307 28.96 -21.72 -8.32
N PRO A 308 30.12 -22.37 -8.39
CA PRO A 308 30.42 -23.49 -7.50
C PRO A 308 30.66 -23.00 -6.07
N VAL A 309 30.08 -23.72 -5.10
CA VAL A 309 30.30 -23.49 -3.66
C VAL A 309 31.35 -24.48 -3.15
N ALA A 310 32.50 -23.98 -2.71
CA ALA A 310 33.61 -24.76 -2.19
C ALA A 310 33.79 -24.57 -0.68
N LYS A 311 34.32 -25.61 -0.02
CA LYS A 311 34.83 -25.55 1.35
C LYS A 311 36.36 -25.61 1.30
N THR A 312 36.99 -24.45 1.15
CA THR A 312 38.45 -24.32 1.14
C THR A 312 38.89 -23.20 2.07
N THR A 313 40.08 -23.38 2.65
CA THR A 313 40.75 -22.36 3.49
C THR A 313 41.71 -21.49 2.68
N LYS A 314 41.95 -21.81 1.40
CA LYS A 314 42.80 -20.98 0.53
C LYS A 314 42.06 -19.72 0.12
N ASP A 315 42.75 -18.58 0.25
CA ASP A 315 42.34 -17.31 -0.36
C ASP A 315 42.84 -17.31 -1.80
N ASP A 316 41.90 -17.31 -2.74
CA ASP A 316 42.18 -17.25 -4.18
C ASP A 316 41.57 -15.97 -4.77
N ASN A 317 42.11 -15.51 -5.90
CA ASN A 317 41.48 -14.45 -6.68
C ASN A 317 40.15 -14.94 -7.29
N ASN A 318 39.25 -14.00 -7.59
CA ASN A 318 37.92 -14.24 -8.15
C ASN A 318 37.02 -15.09 -7.22
N THR A 319 36.91 -14.68 -5.95
CA THR A 319 36.15 -15.42 -4.94
C THR A 319 35.21 -14.54 -4.10
N ILE A 320 34.11 -15.14 -3.64
CA ILE A 320 33.20 -14.57 -2.64
C ILE A 320 33.27 -15.45 -1.39
N ILE A 321 33.78 -14.92 -0.29
CA ILE A 321 34.16 -15.69 0.90
C ILE A 321 33.24 -15.33 2.06
N PHE A 322 32.59 -16.34 2.64
CA PHE A 322 31.76 -16.22 3.84
C PHE A 322 32.49 -16.86 5.02
N SER A 323 32.85 -16.05 6.01
CA SER A 323 33.61 -16.47 7.18
C SER A 323 32.89 -16.08 8.47
N ARG A 324 32.94 -16.93 9.48
CA ARG A 324 32.49 -16.52 10.82
C ARG A 324 33.54 -15.61 11.42
N THR A 325 33.10 -14.49 11.98
CA THR A 325 33.89 -13.71 12.94
C THR A 325 33.39 -13.97 14.36
N ASN A 326 34.15 -13.51 15.36
CA ASN A 326 33.72 -13.52 16.76
C ASN A 326 33.79 -12.09 17.33
N ASP A 327 33.58 -11.08 16.48
CA ASP A 327 33.56 -9.67 16.88
C ASP A 327 32.28 -9.37 17.69
N PRO A 328 32.35 -9.14 19.02
CA PRO A 328 31.17 -8.83 19.81
C PRO A 328 30.43 -7.58 19.33
N GLY A 329 31.14 -6.65 18.69
CA GLY A 329 30.58 -5.42 18.14
C GLY A 329 29.61 -5.65 16.97
N LEU A 330 29.60 -6.83 16.35
CA LEU A 330 28.61 -7.18 15.33
C LEU A 330 27.33 -7.81 15.91
N GLY A 331 27.31 -8.19 17.18
CA GLY A 331 26.13 -8.78 17.80
C GLY A 331 25.56 -9.98 17.03
N LYS A 332 24.22 -10.10 16.99
CA LYS A 332 23.50 -11.18 16.30
C LYS A 332 23.17 -10.87 14.83
N GLU A 333 23.07 -9.60 14.47
CA GLU A 333 22.53 -9.19 13.16
C GLU A 333 23.55 -8.38 12.34
N GLY A 334 24.70 -8.03 12.91
CA GLY A 334 25.73 -7.27 12.22
C GLY A 334 26.61 -8.12 11.31
N TYR A 335 27.25 -7.43 10.37
CA TYR A 335 28.17 -8.01 9.41
C TYR A 335 29.27 -7.03 9.01
N SER A 336 30.34 -7.56 8.44
CA SER A 336 31.31 -6.81 7.64
C SER A 336 31.31 -7.34 6.21
N LEU A 337 31.40 -6.45 5.23
CA LEU A 337 31.53 -6.77 3.82
C LEU A 337 32.69 -5.96 3.24
N ARG A 338 33.64 -6.63 2.62
CA ARG A 338 34.79 -6.01 1.95
C ARG A 338 34.90 -6.52 0.53
N ALA A 339 34.57 -5.68 -0.44
CA ALA A 339 34.70 -5.96 -1.87
C ALA A 339 35.95 -5.26 -2.42
N THR A 340 36.85 -6.04 -3.02
CA THR A 340 38.05 -5.58 -3.73
C THR A 340 38.03 -6.10 -5.16
N LYS A 341 38.91 -5.62 -6.03
CA LYS A 341 39.09 -6.21 -7.37
C LYS A 341 39.46 -7.70 -7.39
N ARG A 342 39.90 -8.25 -6.25
CA ARG A 342 40.35 -9.66 -6.13
C ARG A 342 39.29 -10.59 -5.55
N ASN A 343 38.54 -10.12 -4.57
CA ASN A 343 37.54 -10.92 -3.85
C ASN A 343 36.52 -10.06 -3.11
N ILE A 344 35.42 -10.69 -2.72
CA ILE A 344 34.45 -10.18 -1.74
C ILE A 344 34.56 -11.02 -0.48
N GLN A 345 34.81 -10.41 0.66
CA GLN A 345 34.82 -11.05 1.98
C GLN A 345 33.61 -10.61 2.79
N ILE A 346 32.86 -11.56 3.33
CA ILE A 346 31.70 -11.32 4.19
C ILE A 346 31.92 -12.04 5.51
N GLU A 347 31.79 -11.29 6.60
CA GLU A 347 31.96 -11.80 7.97
C GLU A 347 30.74 -11.48 8.84
N ALA A 348 30.29 -12.47 9.61
CA ALA A 348 29.23 -12.30 10.60
C ALA A 348 29.36 -13.34 11.74
N ASN A 349 28.73 -13.04 12.89
CA ASN A 349 28.69 -13.96 14.04
C ASN A 349 27.61 -15.05 13.89
N GLU A 350 26.45 -14.66 13.35
CA GLU A 350 25.22 -15.46 13.26
C GLU A 350 24.63 -15.46 11.84
N PRO A 351 23.76 -16.44 11.50
CA PRO A 351 23.16 -16.55 10.17
C PRO A 351 22.41 -15.28 9.71
N SER A 352 21.73 -14.58 10.61
CA SER A 352 21.05 -13.30 10.32
C SER A 352 22.00 -12.21 9.80
N GLY A 353 23.21 -12.12 10.35
CA GLY A 353 24.21 -11.16 9.85
C GLY A 353 24.66 -11.49 8.43
N PHE A 354 24.87 -12.77 8.11
CA PHE A 354 25.15 -13.19 6.73
C PHE A 354 23.99 -12.89 5.79
N PHE A 355 22.75 -13.09 6.23
CA PHE A 355 21.57 -12.75 5.43
C PHE A 355 21.51 -11.26 5.11
N TYR A 356 21.71 -10.39 6.09
CA TYR A 356 21.72 -8.94 5.86
C TYR A 356 22.92 -8.48 5.01
N ALA A 357 24.07 -9.15 5.12
CA ALA A 357 25.19 -8.92 4.21
C ALA A 357 24.83 -9.28 2.76
N VAL A 358 24.10 -10.38 2.55
CA VAL A 358 23.60 -10.78 1.22
C VAL A 358 22.62 -9.73 0.68
N GLN A 359 21.70 -9.20 1.51
CA GLN A 359 20.81 -8.12 1.08
C GLN A 359 21.59 -6.88 0.62
N THR A 360 22.64 -6.50 1.35
CA THR A 360 23.53 -5.41 0.94
C THR A 360 24.28 -5.72 -0.36
N LEU A 361 24.82 -6.93 -0.51
CA LEU A 361 25.52 -7.35 -1.72
C LEU A 361 24.58 -7.31 -2.94
N LEU A 362 23.34 -7.77 -2.81
CA LEU A 362 22.33 -7.69 -3.88
C LEU A 362 21.99 -6.24 -4.24
N GLN A 363 21.99 -5.31 -3.28
CA GLN A 363 21.80 -3.88 -3.58
C GLN A 363 23.01 -3.23 -4.26
N LEU A 364 24.22 -3.75 -4.02
CA LEU A 364 25.46 -3.28 -4.67
C LEU A 364 25.60 -3.75 -6.13
N LEU A 365 24.91 -4.84 -6.49
CA LEU A 365 24.82 -5.32 -7.87
C LEU A 365 23.90 -4.44 -8.74
N PRO A 366 23.99 -4.54 -10.08
CA PRO A 366 23.04 -3.92 -11.00
C PRO A 366 21.59 -4.26 -10.63
N SER A 367 20.67 -3.29 -10.74
CA SER A 367 19.27 -3.44 -10.27
C SER A 367 18.48 -4.53 -10.99
N GLN A 368 18.93 -4.91 -12.18
CA GLN A 368 18.48 -6.07 -12.94
C GLN A 368 18.46 -7.33 -12.10
N ILE A 369 19.35 -7.47 -11.10
CA ILE A 369 19.40 -8.62 -10.18
C ILE A 369 18.09 -8.85 -9.42
N TYR A 370 17.16 -7.87 -9.40
CA TYR A 370 15.82 -7.96 -8.81
C TYR A 370 14.71 -8.39 -9.80
N SER A 371 15.05 -8.66 -11.08
CA SER A 371 14.10 -9.14 -12.09
C SER A 371 13.52 -10.51 -11.76
N SER A 372 12.26 -10.76 -12.10
CA SER A 372 11.68 -12.11 -12.00
C SER A 372 12.16 -13.05 -13.11
N GLN A 373 12.86 -12.52 -14.11
CA GLN A 373 13.31 -13.25 -15.28
C GLN A 373 14.81 -13.10 -15.49
N ARG A 374 15.32 -13.87 -16.45
CA ARG A 374 16.71 -13.79 -16.89
C ARG A 374 16.98 -12.45 -17.57
N GLU A 375 18.08 -11.80 -17.20
CA GLU A 375 18.51 -10.53 -17.78
C GLU A 375 19.83 -10.75 -18.54
N ASP A 376 19.88 -10.29 -19.79
CA ASP A 376 21.11 -10.30 -20.59
C ASP A 376 21.89 -9.01 -20.34
N TYR A 377 22.64 -8.99 -19.23
CA TYR A 377 23.39 -7.84 -18.76
C TYR A 377 24.90 -8.09 -18.90
N SER A 378 25.66 -7.10 -19.38
CA SER A 378 27.05 -7.28 -19.80
C SER A 378 28.01 -7.63 -18.67
N THR A 379 27.85 -7.04 -17.47
CA THR A 379 28.73 -7.28 -16.31
C THR A 379 27.97 -7.21 -14.98
N TRP A 380 28.23 -8.16 -14.08
CA TRP A 380 27.67 -8.18 -12.72
C TRP A 380 28.69 -7.63 -11.72
N ASP A 381 28.85 -6.31 -11.74
CA ASP A 381 29.89 -5.61 -10.99
C ASP A 381 29.43 -5.17 -9.59
N VAL A 382 30.33 -5.32 -8.62
CA VAL A 382 30.19 -4.82 -7.25
C VAL A 382 31.26 -3.74 -7.03
N PRO A 383 30.93 -2.51 -6.58
CA PRO A 383 31.93 -1.48 -6.27
C PRO A 383 32.93 -1.95 -5.22
N ALA A 384 34.18 -1.51 -5.35
CA ALA A 384 35.18 -1.73 -4.33
C ALA A 384 34.84 -0.91 -3.06
N VAL A 385 34.50 -1.59 -1.97
CA VAL A 385 33.94 -0.97 -0.77
C VAL A 385 34.23 -1.79 0.49
N GLU A 386 34.41 -1.09 1.60
CA GLU A 386 34.44 -1.65 2.95
C GLU A 386 33.18 -1.19 3.71
N ILE A 387 32.43 -2.15 4.26
CA ILE A 387 31.20 -1.95 5.00
C ILE A 387 31.32 -2.67 6.34
N LYS A 388 30.95 -1.97 7.42
CA LYS A 388 30.69 -2.55 8.73
C LYS A 388 29.34 -2.05 9.20
N ASP A 389 28.45 -2.97 9.53
CA ASP A 389 27.04 -2.63 9.68
C ASP A 389 26.36 -3.46 10.76
N VAL A 390 25.47 -2.79 11.50
CA VAL A 390 24.70 -3.33 12.63
C VAL A 390 23.36 -2.58 12.68
N PRO A 391 22.25 -3.21 13.07
CA PRO A 391 20.99 -2.50 13.22
C PRO A 391 20.98 -1.58 14.45
N ARG A 392 20.32 -0.43 14.33
CA ARG A 392 20.04 0.49 15.44
C ARG A 392 19.10 -0.13 16.49
N PHE A 393 18.04 -0.80 16.04
CA PHE A 393 17.02 -1.39 16.91
C PHE A 393 16.89 -2.89 16.67
N GLU A 394 16.62 -3.67 17.71
CA GLU A 394 16.39 -5.12 17.59
C GLU A 394 15.04 -5.45 16.96
N TYR A 395 14.02 -4.60 17.16
CA TYR A 395 12.68 -4.74 16.61
C TYR A 395 12.50 -3.80 15.42
N ARG A 396 12.35 -4.36 14.22
CA ARG A 396 12.13 -3.61 12.97
C ARG A 396 10.94 -4.22 12.25
N GLY A 397 9.76 -3.67 12.50
CA GLY A 397 8.50 -4.31 12.15
C GLY A 397 7.71 -3.62 11.04
N LEU A 398 6.89 -4.44 10.40
CA LEU A 398 5.88 -4.00 9.45
C LEU A 398 4.60 -4.82 9.69
N HIS A 399 3.50 -4.12 9.90
CA HIS A 399 2.20 -4.70 10.17
C HIS A 399 1.32 -4.75 8.92
N LEU A 400 0.52 -5.81 8.79
CA LEU A 400 -0.52 -5.92 7.79
C LEU A 400 -1.84 -6.39 8.41
N ASP A 401 -2.86 -5.56 8.25
CA ASP A 401 -4.25 -5.88 8.54
C ASP A 401 -4.82 -6.78 7.45
N VAL A 402 -5.23 -8.00 7.85
CA VAL A 402 -6.02 -8.90 7.02
C VAL A 402 -7.45 -9.10 7.54
N GLY A 403 -7.76 -8.57 8.73
CA GLY A 403 -9.08 -8.58 9.34
C GLY A 403 -10.10 -7.83 8.48
N ARG A 404 -9.73 -6.65 7.96
CA ARG A 404 -10.63 -5.82 7.13
C ARG A 404 -10.66 -6.31 5.67
N HIS A 405 -9.50 -6.59 5.05
CA HIS A 405 -9.41 -7.23 3.73
C HIS A 405 -8.37 -8.35 3.70
N LEU A 406 -8.76 -9.53 3.19
CA LEU A 406 -7.90 -10.71 3.05
C LEU A 406 -7.04 -10.62 1.78
N TYR A 407 -5.77 -11.05 1.86
CA TYR A 407 -4.88 -11.14 0.69
C TYR A 407 -4.42 -12.58 0.42
N PRO A 408 -4.10 -12.94 -0.83
CA PRO A 408 -3.60 -14.27 -1.18
C PRO A 408 -2.28 -14.62 -0.46
N VAL A 409 -2.06 -15.91 -0.18
CA VAL A 409 -0.82 -16.43 0.43
C VAL A 409 0.45 -15.97 -0.30
N GLU A 410 0.43 -15.99 -1.64
CA GLU A 410 1.55 -15.54 -2.47
C GLU A 410 1.87 -14.05 -2.28
N PHE A 411 0.86 -13.23 -2.01
CA PHE A 411 1.09 -11.83 -1.67
C PHE A 411 1.71 -11.67 -0.29
N ILE A 412 1.27 -12.45 0.71
CA ILE A 412 1.89 -12.43 2.05
C ILE A 412 3.38 -12.80 1.96
N LYS A 413 3.72 -13.80 1.13
CA LYS A 413 5.12 -14.14 0.83
C LYS A 413 5.88 -12.98 0.17
N LYS A 414 5.31 -12.35 -0.86
CA LYS A 414 5.90 -11.16 -1.51
C LYS A 414 6.11 -10.01 -0.51
N TYR A 415 5.19 -9.82 0.42
CA TYR A 415 5.27 -8.81 1.48
C TYR A 415 6.43 -9.09 2.43
N ILE A 416 6.62 -10.35 2.84
CA ILE A 416 7.76 -10.82 3.65
C ILE A 416 9.08 -10.65 2.89
N ASP A 417 9.11 -10.92 1.58
CA ASP A 417 10.30 -10.69 0.75
C ASP A 417 10.70 -9.21 0.80
N LEU A 418 9.77 -8.29 0.53
CA LEU A 418 10.04 -6.84 0.54
C LEU A 418 10.48 -6.32 1.92
N LEU A 419 9.90 -6.85 3.00
CA LEU A 419 10.29 -6.58 4.38
C LEU A 419 11.74 -7.01 4.63
N SER A 420 12.07 -8.26 4.29
CA SER A 420 13.40 -8.84 4.54
C SER A 420 14.49 -8.22 3.66
N MET A 421 14.16 -7.84 2.41
CA MET A 421 15.04 -7.10 1.48
C MET A 421 15.54 -5.78 2.06
N GLN A 422 14.76 -5.18 2.97
CA GLN A 422 15.05 -3.91 3.64
C GLN A 422 15.55 -4.13 5.07
N LYS A 423 15.94 -5.36 5.42
CA LYS A 423 16.50 -5.75 6.72
C LYS A 423 15.55 -5.57 7.92
N MET A 424 14.24 -5.48 7.68
CA MET A 424 13.24 -5.64 8.74
C MET A 424 13.16 -7.10 9.18
N ASN A 425 12.70 -7.36 10.40
CA ASN A 425 12.76 -8.70 11.01
C ASN A 425 11.48 -9.10 11.77
N ARG A 426 10.42 -8.29 11.75
CA ARG A 426 9.12 -8.59 12.36
C ARG A 426 7.98 -8.35 11.39
N PHE A 427 7.18 -9.38 11.14
CA PHE A 427 5.91 -9.26 10.44
C PHE A 427 4.78 -9.36 11.47
N HIS A 428 4.16 -8.24 11.82
CA HIS A 428 3.01 -8.22 12.72
C HIS A 428 1.73 -8.45 11.88
N TRP A 429 1.08 -9.59 12.10
CA TRP A 429 -0.04 -10.03 11.28
C TRP A 429 -1.37 -9.92 12.05
N HIS A 430 -2.16 -8.91 11.69
CA HIS A 430 -3.46 -8.63 12.32
C HIS A 430 -4.57 -9.48 11.70
N LEU A 431 -4.90 -10.58 12.39
CA LEU A 431 -5.67 -11.70 11.83
C LEU A 431 -7.17 -11.65 12.16
N THR A 432 -7.59 -10.82 13.10
CA THR A 432 -8.97 -10.83 13.60
C THR A 432 -9.45 -9.42 13.89
N ASP A 433 -10.63 -9.07 13.38
CA ASP A 433 -11.30 -7.81 13.69
C ASP A 433 -12.82 -7.96 13.59
N ASP A 434 -13.56 -6.86 13.81
CA ASP A 434 -15.02 -6.79 13.71
C ASP A 434 -15.53 -7.23 12.33
N GLN A 435 -14.81 -6.89 11.26
CA GLN A 435 -15.21 -7.15 9.87
C GLN A 435 -14.71 -8.49 9.32
N GLY A 436 -13.98 -9.26 10.13
CA GLY A 436 -13.83 -10.69 9.90
C GLY A 436 -12.69 -11.38 10.66
N TRP A 437 -12.89 -12.68 10.83
CA TRP A 437 -11.95 -13.61 11.47
C TRP A 437 -11.18 -14.42 10.42
N ARG A 438 -9.83 -14.32 10.41
CA ARG A 438 -9.01 -14.85 9.29
C ARG A 438 -8.13 -16.04 9.63
N ILE A 439 -8.22 -16.59 10.83
CA ILE A 439 -7.38 -17.73 11.27
C ILE A 439 -8.25 -18.96 11.57
N GLU A 440 -7.92 -20.10 10.95
CA GLU A 440 -8.60 -21.36 11.28
C GLU A 440 -8.28 -21.83 12.71
N ILE A 441 -9.33 -21.94 13.53
CA ILE A 441 -9.28 -22.53 14.87
C ILE A 441 -10.13 -23.80 14.86
N LYS A 442 -9.49 -24.96 14.95
CA LYS A 442 -10.16 -26.27 14.77
C LYS A 442 -11.19 -26.53 15.85
N LYS A 443 -10.93 -26.08 17.09
CA LYS A 443 -11.88 -26.24 18.19
C LYS A 443 -13.14 -25.36 18.03
N TYR A 444 -13.03 -24.26 17.28
CA TYR A 444 -14.11 -23.30 17.05
C TYR A 444 -14.30 -23.05 15.54
N PRO A 445 -14.71 -24.07 14.76
CA PRO A 445 -14.75 -24.00 13.29
C PRO A 445 -15.69 -22.91 12.77
N LYS A 446 -16.73 -22.58 13.56
CA LYS A 446 -17.68 -21.53 13.20
C LYS A 446 -17.03 -20.14 13.07
N LEU A 447 -15.89 -19.89 13.72
CA LEU A 447 -15.18 -18.60 13.59
C LEU A 447 -14.81 -18.34 12.12
N THR A 448 -14.48 -19.38 11.38
CA THR A 448 -14.21 -19.29 9.94
C THR A 448 -15.42 -19.59 9.07
N GLU A 449 -16.34 -20.48 9.48
CA GLU A 449 -17.56 -20.76 8.70
C GLU A 449 -18.52 -19.56 8.64
N ILE A 450 -18.58 -18.75 9.72
CA ILE A 450 -19.47 -17.59 9.87
C ILE A 450 -18.64 -16.32 10.00
N GLY A 451 -17.78 -16.24 11.02
CA GLY A 451 -17.04 -15.02 11.36
C GLY A 451 -16.07 -14.52 10.26
N SER A 452 -15.72 -15.35 9.28
CA SER A 452 -14.89 -14.92 8.15
C SER A 452 -15.67 -14.21 7.04
N ILE A 453 -17.00 -14.21 7.07
CA ILE A 453 -17.84 -13.70 5.98
C ILE A 453 -18.74 -12.57 6.49
N ARG A 454 -18.61 -11.39 5.88
CA ARG A 454 -19.55 -10.28 6.04
C ARG A 454 -20.47 -10.18 4.82
N LYS A 455 -21.69 -9.70 5.02
CA LYS A 455 -22.72 -9.63 3.97
C LYS A 455 -22.45 -8.56 2.91
N GLU A 456 -21.74 -7.50 3.27
CA GLU A 456 -21.42 -6.35 2.41
C GLU A 456 -20.30 -5.52 3.03
N THR A 457 -19.74 -4.59 2.25
CA THR A 457 -18.69 -3.67 2.70
C THR A 457 -19.09 -2.22 2.44
N ILE A 458 -18.86 -1.34 3.43
CA ILE A 458 -19.06 0.10 3.25
C ILE A 458 -18.15 0.65 2.14
N LYS A 459 -18.71 1.51 1.29
CA LYS A 459 -18.03 2.14 0.13
C LYS A 459 -17.51 3.53 0.46
N ASN A 460 -18.32 4.36 1.13
CA ASN A 460 -17.93 5.70 1.53
C ASN A 460 -17.22 5.68 2.88
N ARG A 461 -16.66 6.83 3.29
CA ARG A 461 -16.10 6.98 4.63
C ARG A 461 -17.20 6.72 5.65
N TYR A 462 -16.91 5.94 6.69
CA TYR A 462 -17.86 5.71 7.78
C TYR A 462 -18.20 7.01 8.55
N THR A 463 -17.33 8.03 8.42
CA THR A 463 -17.50 9.38 8.97
C THR A 463 -18.17 10.37 8.00
N ALA A 464 -18.56 9.94 6.80
CA ALA A 464 -19.16 10.82 5.81
C ALA A 464 -20.46 11.44 6.32
N GLN A 465 -20.68 12.74 6.05
CA GLN A 465 -21.97 13.36 6.28
C GLN A 465 -22.98 12.89 5.21
N GLY A 466 -23.75 11.85 5.54
CA GLY A 466 -24.73 11.25 4.63
C GLY A 466 -25.06 9.80 5.00
N PRO A 467 -25.94 9.12 4.24
CA PRO A 467 -26.18 7.71 4.46
C PRO A 467 -24.91 6.88 4.21
N LEU A 468 -24.70 5.85 5.01
CA LEU A 468 -23.67 4.85 4.75
C LEU A 468 -24.06 4.08 3.48
N LEU A 469 -23.12 3.98 2.54
CA LEU A 469 -23.31 3.30 1.27
C LEU A 469 -22.58 1.97 1.32
N PHE A 470 -23.24 0.88 0.94
CA PHE A 470 -22.66 -0.45 0.91
C PHE A 470 -22.62 -1.01 -0.50
N ASP A 471 -21.69 -1.93 -0.75
CA ASP A 471 -21.58 -2.62 -2.05
C ASP A 471 -22.51 -3.82 -2.21
N ASN A 472 -23.27 -4.19 -1.17
CA ASN A 472 -24.18 -5.35 -1.15
C ASN A 472 -23.53 -6.66 -1.62
N THR A 473 -22.20 -6.79 -1.45
CA THR A 473 -21.44 -7.93 -1.96
C THR A 473 -20.86 -8.72 -0.78
N PRO A 474 -21.26 -9.99 -0.58
CA PRO A 474 -20.65 -10.84 0.44
C PRO A 474 -19.15 -10.94 0.23
N TYR A 475 -18.38 -10.74 1.31
CA TYR A 475 -16.93 -10.72 1.29
C TYR A 475 -16.38 -11.54 2.45
N GLY A 476 -15.36 -12.36 2.19
CA GLY A 476 -14.76 -13.16 3.25
C GLY A 476 -13.64 -14.08 2.81
N GLY A 477 -13.30 -15.00 3.71
CA GLY A 477 -12.20 -15.94 3.58
C GLY A 477 -11.26 -15.89 4.79
N PHE A 478 -10.39 -16.88 4.89
CA PHE A 478 -9.47 -17.08 6.00
C PHE A 478 -8.25 -17.90 5.55
N TYR A 479 -7.21 -17.91 6.37
CA TYR A 479 -6.04 -18.78 6.20
C TYR A 479 -6.23 -20.06 7.00
N THR A 480 -6.04 -21.19 6.33
CA THR A 480 -5.96 -22.49 6.99
C THR A 480 -4.69 -22.57 7.85
N GLN A 481 -4.70 -23.45 8.84
CA GLN A 481 -3.50 -23.72 9.65
C GLN A 481 -2.32 -24.20 8.81
N LYS A 482 -2.59 -24.88 7.69
CA LYS A 482 -1.55 -25.32 6.75
C LYS A 482 -0.88 -24.14 6.06
N GLU A 483 -1.67 -23.20 5.53
CA GLU A 483 -1.16 -21.99 4.87
C GLU A 483 -0.40 -21.09 5.86
N ILE A 484 -0.89 -20.97 7.09
CA ILE A 484 -0.19 -20.22 8.14
C ILE A 484 1.18 -20.84 8.43
N LYS A 485 1.26 -22.17 8.62
CA LYS A 485 2.55 -22.86 8.85
C LYS A 485 3.50 -22.69 7.67
N GLU A 486 2.99 -22.69 6.44
CA GLU A 486 3.77 -22.41 5.24
C GLU A 486 4.33 -20.98 5.24
N ILE A 487 3.51 -19.98 5.54
CA ILE A 487 3.92 -18.56 5.63
C ILE A 487 4.95 -18.35 6.75
N VAL A 488 4.73 -18.94 7.92
CA VAL A 488 5.64 -18.84 9.07
C VAL A 488 6.99 -19.46 8.74
N GLN A 489 7.01 -20.61 8.06
CA GLN A 489 8.24 -21.24 7.61
C GLN A 489 8.95 -20.39 6.54
N TYR A 490 8.21 -19.85 5.58
CA TYR A 490 8.74 -18.95 4.54
C TYR A 490 9.39 -17.69 5.14
N ALA A 491 8.76 -17.10 6.16
CA ALA A 491 9.29 -15.96 6.90
C ALA A 491 10.56 -16.30 7.67
N LYS A 492 10.60 -17.47 8.33
CA LYS A 492 11.75 -17.94 9.09
C LYS A 492 13.01 -18.06 8.23
N GLU A 493 12.88 -18.57 7.00
CA GLU A 493 13.99 -18.68 6.04
C GLU A 493 14.58 -17.31 5.67
N ARG A 494 13.77 -16.24 5.80
CA ARG A 494 14.16 -14.84 5.55
C ARG A 494 14.51 -14.08 6.83
N TYR A 495 14.69 -14.80 7.94
CA TYR A 495 15.00 -14.23 9.26
C TYR A 495 13.93 -13.24 9.74
N VAL A 496 12.69 -13.43 9.31
CA VAL A 496 11.51 -12.66 9.73
C VAL A 496 10.71 -13.48 10.73
N THR A 497 10.43 -12.89 11.90
CA THR A 497 9.53 -13.48 12.87
C THR A 497 8.11 -12.98 12.63
N VAL A 498 7.15 -13.90 12.45
CA VAL A 498 5.72 -13.57 12.34
C VAL A 498 5.13 -13.48 13.74
N ILE A 499 4.52 -12.35 14.08
CA ILE A 499 3.81 -12.12 15.35
C ILE A 499 2.32 -12.09 15.03
N PRO A 500 1.54 -13.08 15.52
CA PRO A 500 0.09 -13.08 15.33
C PRO A 500 -0.57 -12.08 16.27
N GLU A 501 -1.64 -11.45 15.79
CA GLU A 501 -2.58 -10.70 16.64
C GLU A 501 -3.96 -11.34 16.67
N ILE A 502 -4.44 -11.58 17.89
CA ILE A 502 -5.84 -11.88 18.19
C ILE A 502 -6.34 -10.76 19.10
N ASP A 503 -7.00 -9.78 18.52
CA ASP A 503 -7.38 -8.55 19.23
C ASP A 503 -8.53 -8.78 20.22
N LEU A 504 -8.31 -8.41 21.49
CA LEU A 504 -9.27 -8.56 22.57
C LEU A 504 -9.10 -7.45 23.62
N PRO A 505 -10.17 -7.09 24.36
CA PRO A 505 -11.55 -7.58 24.25
C PRO A 505 -12.42 -6.79 23.26
N GLY A 506 -11.89 -5.70 22.68
CA GLY A 506 -12.45 -4.97 21.54
C GLY A 506 -12.36 -5.77 20.23
N HIS A 507 -12.75 -5.18 19.11
CA HIS A 507 -12.57 -5.74 17.75
C HIS A 507 -12.99 -7.21 17.57
N MET A 508 -14.03 -7.63 18.29
CA MET A 508 -14.43 -9.03 18.43
C MET A 508 -15.81 -9.32 17.82
N LEU A 509 -16.39 -8.39 17.04
CA LEU A 509 -17.75 -8.57 16.52
C LEU A 509 -17.87 -9.79 15.59
N ALA A 510 -16.83 -10.16 14.84
CA ALA A 510 -16.81 -11.39 14.05
C ALA A 510 -16.91 -12.67 14.90
N ALA A 511 -16.24 -12.69 16.06
CA ALA A 511 -16.35 -13.78 17.02
C ALA A 511 -17.72 -13.79 17.71
N LEU A 512 -18.25 -12.62 18.06
CA LEU A 512 -19.58 -12.47 18.66
C LEU A 512 -20.71 -12.90 17.70
N ALA A 513 -20.63 -12.57 16.41
CA ALA A 513 -21.57 -13.04 15.39
C ALA A 513 -21.61 -14.57 15.28
N THR A 514 -20.53 -15.23 15.67
CA THR A 514 -20.38 -16.68 15.65
C THR A 514 -20.85 -17.34 16.94
N TYR A 515 -20.44 -16.78 18.09
CA TYR A 515 -20.73 -17.25 19.44
C TYR A 515 -21.33 -16.11 20.27
N PRO A 516 -22.61 -15.78 20.06
CA PRO A 516 -23.23 -14.60 20.66
C PRO A 516 -23.31 -14.66 22.18
N GLU A 517 -23.25 -15.85 22.78
CA GLU A 517 -23.20 -16.03 24.23
C GLU A 517 -21.95 -15.45 24.91
N LEU A 518 -20.91 -15.09 24.13
CA LEU A 518 -19.69 -14.45 24.63
C LEU A 518 -19.88 -12.93 24.86
N GLY A 519 -20.86 -12.31 24.20
CA GLY A 519 -21.15 -10.88 24.31
C GLY A 519 -22.05 -10.53 25.51
N CYS A 520 -22.12 -9.23 25.84
CA CYS A 520 -22.87 -8.77 27.01
C CYS A 520 -24.39 -8.94 26.86
N THR A 521 -24.91 -8.73 25.65
CA THR A 521 -26.36 -8.79 25.34
C THR A 521 -26.82 -10.18 24.95
N GLY A 522 -25.90 -11.08 24.58
CA GLY A 522 -26.23 -12.42 24.07
C GLY A 522 -26.69 -12.43 22.61
N GLY A 523 -26.50 -11.33 21.88
CA GLY A 523 -26.87 -11.18 20.47
C GLY A 523 -28.33 -10.75 20.23
N PRO A 524 -28.81 -10.85 18.97
CA PRO A 524 -28.06 -11.28 17.79
C PRO A 524 -26.96 -10.29 17.42
N TYR A 525 -25.87 -10.79 16.85
CA TYR A 525 -24.78 -9.99 16.28
C TYR A 525 -24.57 -10.41 14.82
N GLU A 526 -24.04 -9.50 14.01
CA GLU A 526 -23.62 -9.77 12.63
C GLU A 526 -22.17 -9.31 12.45
N VAL A 527 -21.41 -9.98 11.59
CA VAL A 527 -20.05 -9.56 11.23
C VAL A 527 -20.08 -8.13 10.70
N GLY A 528 -19.17 -7.29 11.16
CA GLY A 528 -19.15 -5.86 10.86
C GLY A 528 -19.06 -5.58 9.36
N THR A 529 -19.91 -4.67 8.87
CA THR A 529 -19.94 -4.24 7.46
C THR A 529 -19.40 -2.82 7.27
N ARG A 530 -19.24 -2.06 8.36
CA ARG A 530 -18.64 -0.72 8.39
C ARG A 530 -17.31 -0.70 9.14
N TRP A 531 -16.53 0.33 8.88
CA TRP A 531 -15.31 0.66 9.60
C TRP A 531 -15.59 1.41 10.92
N GLY A 532 -14.53 1.60 11.70
CA GLY A 532 -14.55 2.29 12.98
C GLY A 532 -14.96 1.39 14.14
N ILE A 533 -15.17 2.02 15.29
CA ILE A 533 -15.31 1.35 16.59
C ILE A 533 -16.73 0.80 16.79
N TYR A 534 -16.83 -0.39 17.39
CA TYR A 534 -18.08 -1.04 17.77
C TYR A 534 -18.21 -1.13 19.30
N ASP A 535 -19.41 -0.85 19.82
CA ASP A 535 -19.72 -0.96 21.26
C ASP A 535 -19.81 -2.41 21.74
N ASP A 536 -20.12 -3.34 20.84
CA ASP A 536 -20.32 -4.76 21.16
C ASP A 536 -18.97 -5.48 21.24
N VAL A 537 -18.53 -5.70 22.48
CA VAL A 537 -17.24 -6.29 22.86
C VAL A 537 -17.42 -7.57 23.68
N LEU A 538 -16.34 -8.33 23.89
CA LEU A 538 -16.38 -9.51 24.76
C LEU A 538 -16.88 -9.14 26.17
N CYS A 539 -17.74 -9.98 26.75
CA CYS A 539 -18.29 -9.72 28.08
C CYS A 539 -17.27 -10.10 29.17
N ALA A 540 -16.51 -9.12 29.68
CA ALA A 540 -15.50 -9.36 30.71
C ALA A 540 -16.04 -10.03 32.00
N GLY A 541 -17.31 -9.81 32.34
CA GLY A 541 -17.97 -10.49 33.46
C GLY A 541 -18.47 -11.91 33.18
N ASN A 542 -18.33 -12.41 31.95
CA ASN A 542 -18.75 -13.74 31.56
C ASN A 542 -17.58 -14.72 31.61
N GLU A 543 -17.56 -15.62 32.59
CA GLU A 543 -16.46 -16.60 32.75
C GLU A 543 -16.24 -17.51 31.52
N LYS A 544 -17.23 -17.62 30.61
CA LYS A 544 -17.08 -18.41 29.39
C LYS A 544 -16.08 -17.81 28.39
N ILE A 545 -15.77 -16.51 28.44
CA ILE A 545 -14.82 -15.91 27.49
C ILE A 545 -13.39 -16.40 27.72
N TYR A 546 -13.01 -16.74 28.96
CA TYR A 546 -11.61 -17.07 29.28
C TYR A 546 -11.18 -18.43 28.71
N PRO A 547 -11.93 -19.54 28.93
CA PRO A 547 -11.61 -20.80 28.26
C PRO A 547 -11.61 -20.67 26.73
N PHE A 548 -12.52 -19.88 26.17
CA PHE A 548 -12.57 -19.60 24.73
C PHE A 548 -11.27 -18.93 24.22
N ILE A 549 -10.81 -17.87 24.89
CA ILE A 549 -9.55 -17.19 24.57
C ILE A 549 -8.36 -18.15 24.74
N GLU A 550 -8.28 -18.86 25.87
CA GLU A 550 -7.19 -19.80 26.16
C GLU A 550 -7.09 -20.92 25.12
N ASP A 551 -8.24 -21.45 24.68
CA ASP A 551 -8.31 -22.50 23.67
C ASP A 551 -7.86 -22.00 22.29
N ILE A 552 -8.26 -20.78 21.89
CA ILE A 552 -7.75 -20.14 20.66
C ILE A 552 -6.24 -19.95 20.74
N LEU A 553 -5.76 -19.41 21.86
CA LEU A 553 -4.33 -19.10 22.04
C LEU A 553 -3.47 -20.37 22.03
N LYS A 554 -3.96 -21.51 22.55
CA LYS A 554 -3.25 -22.80 22.44
C LYS A 554 -3.00 -23.19 20.98
N GLU A 555 -4.01 -23.07 20.12
CA GLU A 555 -3.83 -23.33 18.68
C GLU A 555 -2.90 -22.29 18.04
N VAL A 556 -2.99 -21.02 18.42
CA VAL A 556 -2.06 -19.97 17.96
C VAL A 556 -0.60 -20.30 18.33
N PHE A 557 -0.32 -20.83 19.52
CA PHE A 557 1.04 -21.19 19.93
C PHE A 557 1.65 -22.30 19.06
N GLU A 558 0.82 -23.23 18.59
CA GLU A 558 1.24 -24.31 17.67
C GLU A 558 1.53 -23.80 16.25
N LEU A 559 0.87 -22.71 15.84
CA LEU A 559 1.03 -22.12 14.52
C LEU A 559 2.18 -21.12 14.46
N PHE A 560 2.41 -20.39 15.54
CA PHE A 560 3.39 -19.31 15.63
C PHE A 560 4.42 -19.62 16.74
N PRO A 561 5.62 -20.12 16.37
CA PRO A 561 6.62 -20.54 17.34
C PRO A 561 7.34 -19.37 18.03
N CYS A 562 7.07 -18.12 17.64
CA CYS A 562 7.68 -16.95 18.24
C CYS A 562 7.28 -16.79 19.72
N GLU A 563 8.10 -16.05 20.47
CA GLU A 563 7.85 -15.82 21.90
C GLU A 563 6.74 -14.79 22.15
N TYR A 564 6.36 -13.99 21.15
CA TYR A 564 5.39 -12.90 21.31
C TYR A 564 4.03 -13.27 20.72
N VAL A 565 2.96 -12.85 21.40
CA VAL A 565 1.60 -12.81 20.86
C VAL A 565 1.05 -11.40 21.08
N HIS A 566 0.55 -10.77 20.02
CA HIS A 566 -0.16 -9.52 20.14
C HIS A 566 -1.62 -9.82 20.52
N ILE A 567 -2.15 -9.15 21.53
CA ILE A 567 -3.55 -9.35 21.97
C ILE A 567 -4.43 -8.13 21.72
N GLY A 568 -3.90 -7.14 21.00
CA GLY A 568 -4.57 -5.88 20.75
C GLY A 568 -4.81 -5.08 22.03
N GLY A 569 -6.09 -4.90 22.37
CA GLY A 569 -6.53 -4.17 23.57
C GLY A 569 -6.91 -2.72 23.32
N ASP A 570 -6.87 -2.29 22.06
CA ASP A 570 -7.28 -0.97 21.60
C ASP A 570 -8.79 -0.82 21.50
N GLU A 571 -9.21 0.44 21.48
CA GLU A 571 -10.55 0.92 21.12
C GLU A 571 -11.76 0.20 21.75
N CYS A 572 -11.60 -0.50 22.88
CA CYS A 572 -12.68 -1.26 23.53
C CYS A 572 -13.66 -0.32 24.29
N PRO A 573 -14.86 -0.02 23.77
CA PRO A 573 -15.77 0.91 24.43
C PRO A 573 -16.37 0.28 25.68
N LYS A 574 -16.51 1.08 26.74
CA LYS A 574 -17.04 0.60 28.02
C LYS A 574 -18.58 0.60 28.09
N THR A 575 -19.25 1.01 27.00
CA THR A 575 -20.71 1.18 26.90
C THR A 575 -21.47 -0.08 27.33
N ARG A 576 -21.09 -1.26 26.79
CA ARG A 576 -21.78 -2.51 27.13
C ARG A 576 -21.47 -2.99 28.53
N TRP A 577 -20.25 -2.80 29.03
CA TRP A 577 -19.87 -3.23 30.39
C TRP A 577 -20.58 -2.42 31.48
N LYS A 578 -20.77 -1.11 31.27
CA LYS A 578 -21.55 -0.24 32.17
C LYS A 578 -22.98 -0.74 32.37
N ALA A 579 -23.61 -1.23 31.30
CA ALA A 579 -24.98 -1.73 31.33
C ALA A 579 -25.09 -3.23 31.67
N CYS A 580 -24.00 -3.98 31.67
CA CYS A 580 -24.03 -5.44 31.80
C CYS A 580 -24.01 -5.90 33.27
N PRO A 581 -25.05 -6.59 33.77
CA PRO A 581 -25.09 -7.07 35.16
C PRO A 581 -23.92 -8.01 35.51
N LYS A 582 -23.46 -8.82 34.54
CA LYS A 582 -22.31 -9.72 34.73
C LYS A 582 -21.02 -8.93 34.95
N CYS A 583 -20.76 -7.93 34.11
CA CYS A 583 -19.56 -7.07 34.24
C CYS A 583 -19.58 -6.29 35.55
N GLN A 584 -20.72 -5.69 35.90
CA GLN A 584 -20.88 -4.95 37.16
C GLN A 584 -20.71 -5.87 38.39
N ALA A 585 -21.23 -7.11 38.33
CA ALA A 585 -21.01 -8.10 39.40
C ALA A 585 -19.54 -8.52 39.50
N LYS A 586 -18.85 -8.70 38.37
CA LYS A 586 -17.42 -9.03 38.34
C LYS A 586 -16.58 -7.90 38.95
N MET A 587 -16.83 -6.65 38.59
CA MET A 587 -16.15 -5.50 39.20
C MET A 587 -16.31 -5.45 40.71
N LYS A 588 -17.53 -5.70 41.23
CA LYS A 588 -17.76 -5.76 42.69
C LYS A 588 -17.00 -6.91 43.35
N THR A 589 -16.95 -8.08 42.70
CA THR A 589 -16.29 -9.27 43.24
C THR A 589 -14.78 -9.12 43.31
N GLU A 590 -14.19 -8.50 42.28
CA GLU A 590 -12.74 -8.30 42.14
C GLU A 590 -12.27 -6.94 42.71
N ASN A 591 -13.19 -6.16 43.31
CA ASN A 591 -12.95 -4.84 43.88
C ASN A 591 -12.29 -3.84 42.88
N LEU A 592 -12.82 -3.80 41.66
CA LEU A 592 -12.35 -2.92 40.58
C LEU A 592 -13.13 -1.59 40.60
N LYS A 593 -12.43 -0.47 40.40
CA LYS A 593 -13.01 0.87 40.50
C LYS A 593 -13.95 1.20 39.35
N ASP A 594 -13.57 0.84 38.14
CA ASP A 594 -14.28 1.19 36.91
C ASP A 594 -14.07 0.14 35.79
N GLU A 595 -14.70 0.36 34.65
CA GLU A 595 -14.59 -0.52 33.49
C GLU A 595 -13.20 -0.50 32.82
N HIS A 596 -12.33 0.49 33.10
CA HIS A 596 -10.94 0.46 32.62
C HIS A 596 -10.12 -0.53 33.44
N GLU A 597 -10.30 -0.55 34.77
CA GLU A 597 -9.72 -1.61 35.62
C GLU A 597 -10.28 -3.00 35.28
N LEU A 598 -11.53 -3.09 34.80
CA LEU A 598 -12.10 -4.34 34.25
C LEU A 598 -11.41 -4.80 32.96
N GLN A 599 -11.02 -3.88 32.07
CA GLN A 599 -10.19 -4.22 30.92
C GLN A 599 -8.83 -4.75 31.38
N SER A 600 -8.14 -4.03 32.28
CA SER A 600 -6.87 -4.49 32.84
C SER A 600 -6.99 -5.86 33.53
N TYR A 601 -8.12 -6.19 34.17
CA TYR A 601 -8.38 -7.53 34.69
C TYR A 601 -8.36 -8.61 33.58
N VAL A 602 -9.04 -8.37 32.45
CA VAL A 602 -9.01 -9.30 31.31
C VAL A 602 -7.58 -9.45 30.77
N ILE A 603 -6.91 -8.33 30.51
CA ILE A 603 -5.54 -8.31 29.98
C ILE A 603 -4.57 -9.05 30.90
N ARG A 604 -4.62 -8.83 32.22
CA ARG A 604 -3.76 -9.53 33.20
C ARG A 604 -4.02 -11.03 33.25
N ARG A 605 -5.28 -11.45 33.11
CA ARG A 605 -5.62 -12.88 33.08
C ARG A 605 -5.07 -13.55 31.82
N VAL A 606 -5.17 -12.89 30.67
CA VAL A 606 -4.58 -13.37 29.41
C VAL A 606 -3.05 -13.34 29.46
N GLU A 607 -2.43 -12.28 30.00
CA GLU A 607 -0.98 -12.21 30.18
C GLU A 607 -0.47 -13.35 31.06
N LYS A 608 -1.15 -13.64 32.18
CA LYS A 608 -0.80 -14.77 33.04
C LYS A 608 -0.83 -16.08 32.26
N PHE A 609 -1.87 -16.31 31.46
CA PHE A 609 -1.97 -17.49 30.63
C PHE A 609 -0.84 -17.57 29.58
N LEU A 610 -0.50 -16.45 28.93
CA LEU A 610 0.64 -16.38 28.00
C LEU A 610 1.95 -16.74 28.72
N ASN A 611 2.22 -16.13 29.87
CA ASN A 611 3.43 -16.36 30.66
C ASN A 611 3.55 -17.81 31.14
N ASP A 612 2.45 -18.41 31.60
CA ASP A 612 2.40 -19.82 32.03
C ASP A 612 2.70 -20.79 30.85
N ASN A 613 2.55 -20.33 29.60
CA ASN A 613 2.88 -21.08 28.38
C ASN A 613 4.19 -20.60 27.70
N GLY A 614 5.01 -19.81 28.40
CA GLY A 614 6.29 -19.33 27.88
C GLY A 614 6.18 -18.30 26.75
N LYS A 615 5.05 -17.61 26.65
CA LYS A 615 4.79 -16.52 25.70
C LYS A 615 4.81 -15.17 26.40
N LYS A 616 5.09 -14.11 25.65
CA LYS A 616 5.12 -12.71 26.06
C LYS A 616 4.03 -11.94 25.35
N LEU A 617 3.39 -11.04 26.09
CA LEU A 617 2.33 -10.18 25.59
C LEU A 617 2.90 -8.96 24.87
N ILE A 618 2.34 -8.66 23.70
CA ILE A 618 2.34 -7.31 23.13
C ILE A 618 0.89 -6.80 23.11
N GLY A 619 0.67 -5.54 23.45
CA GLY A 619 -0.64 -4.90 23.29
C GLY A 619 -0.50 -3.41 22.96
N TRP A 620 -1.56 -2.87 22.38
CA TRP A 620 -1.67 -1.43 22.08
C TRP A 620 -1.71 -0.60 23.36
N ASP A 621 -1.43 0.70 23.26
CA ASP A 621 -1.16 1.53 24.43
C ASP A 621 -2.31 1.64 25.45
N GLU A 622 -3.54 1.32 25.07
CA GLU A 622 -4.70 1.16 25.94
C GLU A 622 -4.49 0.12 27.06
N ILE A 623 -3.55 -0.84 26.92
CA ILE A 623 -3.23 -1.77 28.02
C ILE A 623 -2.61 -1.08 29.25
N LEU A 624 -2.24 0.20 29.15
CA LEU A 624 -1.87 1.03 30.30
C LEU A 624 -3.08 1.40 31.17
N GLU A 625 -4.29 1.44 30.58
CA GLU A 625 -5.50 1.86 31.26
C GLU A 625 -5.86 0.84 32.37
N GLY A 626 -5.90 1.30 33.63
CA GLY A 626 -6.14 0.42 34.78
C GLY A 626 -4.91 -0.35 35.28
N GLY A 627 -3.73 -0.11 34.71
CA GLY A 627 -2.44 -0.67 35.13
C GLY A 627 -1.92 -1.75 34.17
N ILE A 628 -0.67 -1.57 33.73
CA ILE A 628 0.01 -2.48 32.81
C ILE A 628 0.45 -3.78 33.51
N ALA A 629 0.36 -4.87 32.77
CA ALA A 629 0.75 -6.18 33.26
C ALA A 629 2.30 -6.28 33.31
N PRO A 630 2.92 -6.89 34.34
CA PRO A 630 4.33 -6.67 34.67
C PRO A 630 5.34 -7.03 33.57
N ASN A 631 5.01 -7.94 32.66
CA ASN A 631 5.90 -8.42 31.61
C ASN A 631 5.44 -7.99 30.20
N ALA A 632 4.41 -7.15 30.13
CA ALA A 632 3.83 -6.69 28.87
C ALA A 632 4.82 -5.78 28.12
N THR A 633 4.93 -6.02 26.82
CA THR A 633 5.51 -5.09 25.86
C THR A 633 4.41 -4.17 25.33
N LEU A 634 4.64 -2.86 25.37
CA LEU A 634 3.66 -1.88 24.91
C LEU A 634 3.96 -1.43 23.48
N MET A 635 2.93 -1.39 22.63
CA MET A 635 2.99 -0.80 21.29
C MET A 635 2.29 0.56 21.27
N SER A 636 3.08 1.64 21.18
CA SER A 636 2.58 3.03 21.32
C SER A 636 2.09 3.59 19.98
N TRP A 637 0.78 3.77 19.82
CA TRP A 637 0.18 4.19 18.54
C TRP A 637 -0.52 5.55 18.60
N ARG A 638 -1.10 5.96 19.75
CA ARG A 638 -1.74 7.28 19.93
C ARG A 638 -0.72 8.39 20.20
N GLY A 639 0.34 8.42 19.40
CA GLY A 639 1.51 9.27 19.62
C GLY A 639 2.57 8.59 20.49
N VAL A 640 3.35 9.40 21.22
CA VAL A 640 4.55 8.93 21.95
C VAL A 640 4.38 8.89 23.47
N VAL A 641 3.32 9.50 24.01
CA VAL A 641 3.13 9.70 25.46
C VAL A 641 3.05 8.38 26.22
N ALA A 642 2.31 7.40 25.67
CA ALA A 642 2.21 6.08 26.26
C ALA A 642 3.55 5.34 26.24
N GLY A 643 4.27 5.38 25.12
CA GLY A 643 5.61 4.83 25.00
C GLY A 643 6.59 5.42 26.02
N ILE A 644 6.58 6.74 26.23
CA ILE A 644 7.39 7.40 27.27
C ILE A 644 7.01 6.87 28.66
N THR A 645 5.71 6.81 28.96
CA THR A 645 5.21 6.36 30.27
C THR A 645 5.60 4.92 30.57
N ALA A 646 5.47 4.03 29.58
CA ALA A 646 5.83 2.62 29.69
C ALA A 646 7.35 2.42 29.85
N ALA A 647 8.16 3.14 29.06
CA ALA A 647 9.62 3.08 29.14
C ALA A 647 10.13 3.55 30.51
N LYS A 648 9.60 4.65 31.06
CA LYS A 648 9.92 5.12 32.42
C LYS A 648 9.51 4.16 33.51
N SER A 649 8.53 3.30 33.23
CA SER A 649 8.06 2.25 34.13
C SER A 649 8.82 0.92 33.93
N GLY A 650 9.85 0.89 33.06
CA GLY A 650 10.69 -0.27 32.81
C GLY A 650 10.14 -1.29 31.81
N HIS A 651 9.02 -1.00 31.13
CA HIS A 651 8.42 -1.90 30.16
C HIS A 651 9.07 -1.78 28.79
N PRO A 652 9.28 -2.89 28.05
CA PRO A 652 9.67 -2.83 26.65
C PRO A 652 8.62 -2.09 25.81
N VAL A 653 9.07 -1.24 24.90
CA VAL A 653 8.21 -0.41 24.05
C VAL A 653 8.56 -0.60 22.58
N ILE A 654 7.54 -0.73 21.75
CA ILE A 654 7.63 -0.65 20.29
C ILE A 654 6.88 0.61 19.84
N MET A 655 7.56 1.49 19.11
CA MET A 655 6.99 2.76 18.69
C MET A 655 6.31 2.61 17.33
N THR A 656 5.00 2.87 17.28
CA THR A 656 4.18 2.85 16.07
C THR A 656 3.25 4.07 15.96
N PRO A 657 3.71 5.30 16.24
CA PRO A 657 2.80 6.44 16.35
C PRO A 657 2.09 6.71 15.03
N ASN A 658 0.75 6.80 15.10
CA ASN A 658 -0.12 7.08 13.96
C ASN A 658 0.18 8.43 13.28
N THR A 659 0.98 9.29 13.91
CA THR A 659 1.42 10.55 13.32
C THR A 659 2.49 10.37 12.26
N HIS A 660 3.27 9.30 12.29
CA HIS A 660 4.44 9.13 11.41
C HIS A 660 4.43 7.83 10.60
N VAL A 661 3.95 6.73 11.18
CA VAL A 661 4.19 5.37 10.65
C VAL A 661 2.92 4.55 10.42
N TYR A 662 1.77 5.22 10.31
CA TYR A 662 0.56 4.61 9.74
C TYR A 662 0.60 4.80 8.23
N LEU A 663 0.74 3.70 7.49
CA LEU A 663 0.94 3.71 6.05
C LEU A 663 -0.37 3.56 5.26
N ASP A 664 -1.49 3.35 5.94
CA ASP A 664 -2.84 3.52 5.40
C ASP A 664 -3.22 5.01 5.24
N HIS A 665 -2.47 5.90 5.90
CA HIS A 665 -2.58 7.34 5.75
C HIS A 665 -2.15 7.82 4.37
N TYR A 666 -2.74 8.92 3.92
CA TYR A 666 -2.40 9.58 2.65
C TYR A 666 -0.90 9.89 2.51
N GLN A 667 -0.31 9.58 1.36
CA GLN A 667 1.11 9.90 1.07
C GLN A 667 1.34 11.29 0.51
N THR A 668 0.29 11.87 -0.06
CA THR A 668 0.29 13.16 -0.73
C THR A 668 -1.07 13.81 -0.54
N ASN A 669 -1.32 14.95 -1.19
CA ASN A 669 -2.60 15.64 -1.13
C ASN A 669 -3.76 14.66 -1.48
N MET A 670 -4.77 14.66 -0.61
CA MET A 670 -6.01 13.89 -0.73
C MET A 670 -6.75 14.15 -2.04
N ASP A 671 -6.54 15.32 -2.68
CA ASP A 671 -7.13 15.66 -3.97
C ASP A 671 -6.67 14.73 -5.11
N ILE A 672 -5.47 14.15 -4.99
CA ILE A 672 -4.83 13.36 -6.06
C ILE A 672 -4.49 11.92 -5.65
N ALA A 673 -4.50 11.63 -4.35
CA ALA A 673 -4.27 10.28 -3.85
C ALA A 673 -5.52 9.38 -4.01
N PRO A 674 -5.35 8.06 -4.12
CA PRO A 674 -6.44 7.09 -3.94
C PRO A 674 -7.15 7.29 -2.60
N LEU A 675 -8.40 6.82 -2.48
CA LEU A 675 -9.09 6.84 -1.19
C LEU A 675 -8.27 6.08 -0.15
N GLY A 676 -7.96 6.76 0.95
CA GLY A 676 -7.18 6.25 2.08
C GLY A 676 -7.74 6.80 3.38
N ASN A 677 -7.12 6.41 4.49
CA ASN A 677 -7.57 6.83 5.81
C ASN A 677 -6.77 8.03 6.32
N GLY A 678 -7.27 8.67 7.37
CA GLY A 678 -6.50 9.60 8.19
C GLY A 678 -5.93 10.83 7.48
N ARG A 679 -4.75 11.26 7.95
CA ARG A 679 -4.05 12.49 7.57
C ARG A 679 -3.00 12.23 6.48
N VAL A 680 -2.28 13.26 6.07
CA VAL A 680 -1.09 13.10 5.22
C VAL A 680 0.10 12.68 6.10
N ALA A 681 0.64 11.50 5.84
CA ALA A 681 1.92 11.02 6.33
C ALA A 681 2.87 10.88 5.12
N SER A 682 3.47 11.99 4.70
CA SER A 682 4.37 12.02 3.55
C SER A 682 5.65 11.22 3.81
N LEU A 683 6.39 10.87 2.74
CA LEU A 683 7.66 10.14 2.91
C LEU A 683 8.66 10.91 3.76
N GLU A 684 8.77 12.22 3.53
CA GLU A 684 9.66 13.10 4.30
C GLU A 684 9.26 13.13 5.78
N TRP A 685 7.95 13.21 6.06
CA TRP A 685 7.43 13.21 7.42
C TRP A 685 7.64 11.87 8.13
N THR A 686 7.46 10.75 7.43
CA THR A 686 7.81 9.43 7.98
C THR A 686 9.32 9.34 8.22
N TYR A 687 10.15 9.77 7.26
CA TYR A 687 11.60 9.72 7.37
C TYR A 687 12.17 10.66 8.44
N SER A 688 11.49 11.73 8.85
CA SER A 688 11.99 12.62 9.90
C SER A 688 11.87 12.03 11.31
N TYR A 689 11.13 10.94 11.47
CA TYR A 689 10.83 10.38 12.78
C TYR A 689 12.07 9.78 13.47
N ASP A 690 12.19 10.03 14.78
CA ASP A 690 13.10 9.34 15.68
C ASP A 690 12.32 8.57 16.76
N PRO A 691 12.46 7.23 16.85
CA PRO A 691 11.75 6.43 17.84
C PRO A 691 12.11 6.70 19.30
N ILE A 692 13.27 7.29 19.58
CA ILE A 692 13.71 7.60 20.95
C ILE A 692 13.25 9.02 21.29
N PRO A 693 12.28 9.21 22.19
CA PRO A 693 11.86 10.54 22.62
C PRO A 693 12.96 11.25 23.43
N ASN A 694 13.06 12.57 23.28
CA ASN A 694 14.05 13.39 23.99
C ASN A 694 13.80 13.45 25.51
N GLU A 695 12.59 13.08 25.95
CA GLU A 695 12.16 13.06 27.35
C GLU A 695 12.66 11.85 28.15
N LEU A 696 13.31 10.88 27.48
CA LEU A 696 13.89 9.70 28.11
C LEU A 696 15.37 9.91 28.44
N THR A 697 15.80 9.43 29.61
CA THR A 697 17.24 9.28 29.89
C THR A 697 17.87 8.18 29.02
N PRO A 698 19.21 8.11 28.91
CA PRO A 698 19.87 7.02 28.19
C PRO A 698 19.48 5.62 28.69
N GLU A 699 19.27 5.44 30.00
CA GLU A 699 18.83 4.19 30.60
C GLU A 699 17.38 3.87 30.24
N GLU A 700 16.48 4.85 30.34
CA GLU A 700 15.07 4.70 29.98
C GLU A 700 14.92 4.39 28.47
N ALA A 701 15.76 4.98 27.62
CA ALA A 701 15.78 4.76 26.18
C ALA A 701 16.09 3.30 25.79
N LEU A 702 16.79 2.52 26.64
CA LEU A 702 17.05 1.09 26.41
C LEU A 702 15.77 0.24 26.40
N HIS A 703 14.67 0.77 26.93
CA HIS A 703 13.36 0.13 26.90
C HIS A 703 12.66 0.30 25.53
N ILE A 704 13.08 1.26 24.70
CA ILE A 704 12.60 1.37 23.32
C ILE A 704 13.27 0.28 22.47
N LYS A 705 12.53 -0.79 22.17
CA LYS A 705 13.05 -1.96 21.45
C LYS A 705 13.08 -1.77 19.94
N GLY A 706 12.29 -0.82 19.44
CA GLY A 706 12.37 -0.37 18.07
C GLY A 706 11.09 0.24 17.53
N ILE A 707 10.91 0.09 16.23
CA ILE A 707 9.91 0.79 15.43
C ILE A 707 9.12 -0.20 14.58
N GLN A 708 7.86 0.13 14.35
CA GLN A 708 7.06 -0.54 13.33
C GLN A 708 6.14 0.41 12.58
N ALA A 709 5.92 0.12 11.30
CA ALA A 709 4.88 0.77 10.52
C ALA A 709 3.62 -0.11 10.42
N ASN A 710 2.44 0.51 10.49
CA ASN A 710 1.17 -0.19 10.45
C ASN A 710 0.46 0.06 9.11
N VAL A 711 0.06 -1.02 8.43
CA VAL A 711 -0.81 -0.98 7.24
C VAL A 711 -2.20 -1.49 7.58
N TRP A 712 -3.11 -0.58 7.97
CA TRP A 712 -4.54 -0.87 8.11
C TRP A 712 -5.23 -0.92 6.75
N SER A 713 -6.25 -1.78 6.60
CA SER A 713 -6.74 -2.17 5.27
C SER A 713 -8.17 -1.78 4.94
N GLU A 714 -8.82 -0.87 5.67
CA GLU A 714 -10.21 -0.45 5.41
C GLU A 714 -10.45 -0.02 3.96
N TYR A 715 -9.47 0.68 3.37
CA TYR A 715 -9.55 1.18 1.99
C TYR A 715 -8.55 0.50 1.04
N LEU A 716 -7.83 -0.53 1.48
CA LEU A 716 -6.79 -1.21 0.70
C LEU A 716 -7.31 -2.54 0.17
N ARG A 717 -8.24 -2.50 -0.78
CA ARG A 717 -8.98 -3.69 -1.23
C ARG A 717 -8.15 -4.69 -2.05
N THR A 718 -7.05 -4.23 -2.64
CA THR A 718 -6.20 -5.06 -3.51
C THR A 718 -4.74 -4.99 -3.10
N THR A 719 -3.97 -5.98 -3.56
CA THR A 719 -2.53 -6.08 -3.32
C THR A 719 -1.76 -4.88 -3.86
N GLU A 720 -2.18 -4.33 -5.00
CA GLU A 720 -1.58 -3.15 -5.63
C GLU A 720 -1.78 -1.89 -4.78
N MET A 721 -2.94 -1.78 -4.11
CA MET A 721 -3.22 -0.67 -3.18
C MET A 721 -2.34 -0.76 -1.94
N VAL A 722 -2.15 -1.97 -1.39
CA VAL A 722 -1.23 -2.20 -0.27
C VAL A 722 0.20 -1.82 -0.67
N GLU A 723 0.68 -2.28 -1.82
CA GLU A 723 2.01 -1.93 -2.32
C GLU A 723 2.20 -0.43 -2.48
N TYR A 724 1.21 0.23 -3.10
CA TYR A 724 1.23 1.67 -3.33
C TYR A 724 1.31 2.43 -2.02
N MET A 725 0.46 2.08 -1.06
CA MET A 725 0.38 2.75 0.24
C MET A 725 1.59 2.46 1.13
N THR A 726 2.17 1.27 1.02
CA THR A 726 3.31 0.85 1.83
C THR A 726 4.63 1.48 1.34
N TYR A 727 4.87 1.52 0.02
CA TYR A 727 6.15 1.94 -0.54
C TYR A 727 6.04 3.28 -1.28
N PRO A 728 6.96 4.24 -1.03
CA PRO A 728 8.29 4.06 -0.43
C PRO A 728 8.40 4.23 1.10
N ARG A 729 7.31 4.46 1.85
CA ARG A 729 7.41 4.80 3.28
C ARG A 729 7.93 3.69 4.19
N ALA A 730 7.60 2.42 3.93
CA ALA A 730 8.20 1.31 4.66
C ALA A 730 9.73 1.25 4.47
N ASN A 731 10.25 1.70 3.34
CA ASN A 731 11.69 1.79 3.09
C ASN A 731 12.37 2.87 3.94
N ALA A 732 11.68 3.99 4.20
CA ALA A 732 12.13 4.97 5.19
C ALA A 732 12.11 4.38 6.61
N VAL A 733 11.06 3.64 6.97
CA VAL A 733 10.97 2.99 8.30
C VAL A 733 12.07 1.95 8.49
N ALA A 734 12.44 1.21 7.44
CA ALA A 734 13.58 0.30 7.47
C ALA A 734 14.88 1.04 7.81
N GLU A 735 15.10 2.22 7.23
CA GLU A 735 16.26 3.05 7.51
C GLU A 735 16.25 3.62 8.93
N ILE A 736 15.10 4.05 9.44
CA ILE A 736 14.93 4.48 10.83
C ILE A 736 15.27 3.34 11.81
N GLY A 737 14.86 2.11 11.47
CA GLY A 737 15.09 0.91 12.26
C GLY A 737 16.54 0.43 12.28
N TRP A 738 17.31 0.76 11.24
CA TRP A 738 18.64 0.18 10.98
C TRP A 738 19.79 1.18 11.15
N THR A 739 19.68 2.35 10.54
CA THR A 739 20.76 3.35 10.47
C THR A 739 20.76 4.23 11.72
N PHE A 740 21.93 4.44 12.31
CA PHE A 740 22.10 5.36 13.44
C PHE A 740 21.74 6.80 13.05
N LEU A 741 21.26 7.57 14.03
CA LEU A 741 20.66 8.87 13.78
C LEU A 741 21.65 9.85 13.12
N GLU A 742 22.91 9.82 13.55
CA GLU A 742 24.02 10.63 13.02
C GLU A 742 24.35 10.36 11.55
N ASN A 743 23.96 9.19 11.04
CA ASN A 743 24.21 8.76 9.66
C ASN A 743 23.00 8.99 8.73
N ARG A 744 21.86 9.45 9.26
CA ARG A 744 20.64 9.69 8.47
C ARG A 744 20.66 11.10 7.88
N SER A 745 20.44 11.19 6.57
CA SER A 745 20.23 12.45 5.85
C SER A 745 19.08 12.31 4.86
N TRP A 746 18.13 13.26 4.87
CA TRP A 746 17.00 13.26 3.92
C TRP A 746 17.47 13.46 2.48
N GLU A 747 18.43 14.36 2.28
CA GLU A 747 19.00 14.63 0.97
C GLU A 747 19.72 13.40 0.41
N ASP A 748 20.49 12.69 1.25
CA ASP A 748 21.17 11.46 0.83
C ASP A 748 20.17 10.32 0.59
N TYR A 749 19.21 10.12 1.49
CA TYR A 749 18.16 9.12 1.35
C TYR A 749 17.40 9.27 0.03
N THR A 750 16.97 10.49 -0.32
CA THR A 750 16.23 10.72 -1.56
C THR A 750 17.06 10.48 -2.83
N LYS A 751 18.38 10.65 -2.78
CA LYS A 751 19.30 10.26 -3.86
C LYS A 751 19.39 8.74 -3.99
N ARG A 752 19.59 8.03 -2.87
CA ARG A 752 19.63 6.55 -2.86
C ARG A 752 18.30 5.93 -3.28
N LEU A 753 17.19 6.59 -2.94
CA LEU A 753 15.84 6.14 -3.27
C LEU A 753 15.60 6.06 -4.78
N GLN A 754 16.28 6.90 -5.58
CA GLN A 754 16.18 6.82 -7.04
C GLN A 754 16.67 5.46 -7.57
N GLN A 755 17.76 4.93 -7.02
CA GLN A 755 18.22 3.58 -7.35
C GLN A 755 17.25 2.51 -6.85
N GLN A 756 16.64 2.73 -5.68
CA GLN A 756 15.67 1.81 -5.12
C GLN A 756 14.39 1.70 -5.97
N PHE A 757 13.92 2.79 -6.58
CA PHE A 757 12.83 2.75 -7.55
C PHE A 757 13.16 1.86 -8.76
N GLU A 758 14.40 1.87 -9.25
CA GLU A 758 14.82 0.99 -10.34
C GLU A 758 14.85 -0.49 -9.91
N ARG A 759 15.30 -0.80 -8.69
CA ARG A 759 15.21 -2.17 -8.14
C ARG A 759 13.76 -2.63 -8.06
N TRP A 760 12.87 -1.78 -7.55
CA TRP A 760 11.45 -2.09 -7.44
C TRP A 760 10.74 -2.21 -8.79
N ARG A 761 11.20 -1.48 -9.81
CA ARG A 761 10.73 -1.65 -11.19
C ARG A 761 11.03 -3.06 -11.69
N TYR A 762 12.26 -3.55 -11.55
CA TYR A 762 12.60 -4.94 -11.92
C TYR A 762 11.88 -5.97 -11.05
N TYR A 763 11.64 -5.66 -9.78
CA TYR A 763 10.86 -6.50 -8.86
C TYR A 763 9.35 -6.50 -9.15
N ASN A 764 8.86 -5.63 -10.06
CA ASN A 764 7.44 -5.43 -10.36
C ASN A 764 6.61 -5.09 -9.09
N LEU A 765 7.03 -4.04 -8.39
CA LEU A 765 6.32 -3.47 -7.24
C LEU A 765 5.51 -2.22 -7.64
N ASN A 766 4.23 -2.17 -7.28
CA ASN A 766 3.36 -1.01 -7.52
C ASN A 766 3.55 0.08 -6.44
N TYR A 767 4.72 0.72 -6.39
CA TYR A 767 5.03 1.77 -5.41
C TYR A 767 4.42 3.14 -5.77
N ALA A 768 4.26 4.03 -4.80
CA ALA A 768 3.87 5.42 -5.05
C ALA A 768 5.01 6.24 -5.68
N PRO A 769 4.79 6.89 -6.85
CA PRO A 769 5.87 7.52 -7.62
C PRO A 769 6.19 8.97 -7.21
N HIS A 770 5.59 9.51 -6.14
CA HIS A 770 5.64 10.94 -5.81
C HIS A 770 7.06 11.51 -5.62
N TYR A 771 7.98 10.68 -5.12
CA TYR A 771 9.38 11.03 -4.86
C TYR A 771 10.33 10.47 -5.92
N LYS A 772 9.80 9.83 -6.96
CA LYS A 772 10.59 9.42 -8.12
C LYS A 772 10.89 10.68 -8.90
N GLN A 773 12.17 11.04 -8.96
CA GLN A 773 12.57 12.14 -9.81
C GLN A 773 12.32 11.74 -11.27
N PRO A 774 11.81 12.65 -12.11
CA PRO A 774 12.03 12.53 -13.53
C PRO A 774 13.54 12.41 -13.71
N ILE A 775 14.01 11.36 -14.38
CA ILE A 775 15.44 11.13 -14.59
C ILE A 775 16.04 12.42 -15.17
N GLY A 776 16.89 13.13 -14.41
CA GLY A 776 17.57 14.36 -14.86
C GLY A 776 17.22 15.70 -14.18
N VAL A 777 16.39 15.77 -13.13
CA VAL A 777 16.23 17.03 -12.36
C VAL A 777 17.35 17.18 -11.33
N HIS A 778 18.47 17.78 -11.74
CA HIS A 778 19.43 18.35 -10.80
C HIS A 778 18.91 19.70 -10.32
N HIS A 779 18.68 19.85 -9.01
CA HIS A 779 18.63 21.18 -8.41
C HIS A 779 20.04 21.76 -8.49
N LYS A 780 20.18 22.89 -9.21
CA LYS A 780 21.33 23.77 -9.08
C LYS A 780 21.34 24.45 -7.73
#